data_AF-A0A839QFP3-F1
#
_entry.id   AF-A0A839QFP3-F1
#
_cell.length_a   1.000
_cell.length_b   1.000
_cell.length_c   1.000
_cell.angle_alpha   90.00
_cell.angle_beta   90.00
_cell.angle_gamma   90.00
#
_symmetry.space_group_name_H-M   'P 1'
#
loop_
_entity.id
_entity.type
_entity.pdbx_description
1 polymer ?
#
loop_
_entity_poly.entity_id
_entity_poly.type
_entity_poly.pdbx_seq_one_letter_code
_entity_poly.pdbx_strand_id
1 'polypeptide(L)'
;MKLISALLGTALLASLLGPVAPATAAPIQVVAAAPSIASANKAYLAKAAAKLGGADAGTGKLRDASSWRAYRDGVVVYSTKRKAVTVYKAMANVWADTGWETGKYGYPKAEQYAYGKDKRQVFDKAILGVRPDGTGYAIANGGPASFTINGAGWGHGVGMSQYGARAMAVEGWSAQRILEYYYSGSKADWSTRYANSDIRVQLLKADTARLRVAGSAMQLRDLGGDYKKTTVAGRGSILDLKLSGGKLSYTLKDPNKKPVKAVTVTLKGKLEILWEGTRAWPSENISVLTVEKANAENRGAVTYKHGKIQVGVLDKQVNAVGVMRLNDEYLYGLAEMPSFWEPAALQAQAIAGRTYAMRNMGSVKAACDCNVYDEVKSQKYTGWNHENDAVGLTSAGAWKAAVDATVQRNAAKGPVKSRVVTYGTALAETLYSSSTGGHTRDSSAVWGGPTPAYLRGVKDEWSTMVSSKNPYRSWTDSLTQKDARKLFKLPSVAKISIASSTDKTIKTATATSMDGKKATVSGRDFRTSFNGLSPWIFTAKPASGTTTANSTINPAKYCSTTVKSGASIQKAINAKPEGAVICLGTGTFKPTGVKLKSRQTLLGVGSTKSVLDGRIEVKAKKAAKIYKISSKYIPAKAKKSAACKPGAQCNTAQLLFANGSPLKRVTAKSKVKAGTYWVDHKNRALYTGKAPSKKNKYSLAVRSKALSTSTFSRVGRIGVVGYANATNTGAVVLKGAHSQAFSLRSADNHGIGIQVTGRGTELKTVNAYRNGQAGITVSTAKNVKITKSSITANGWGGFKPGTYSGGLAAAKKAAVKVSGTKISKNGTGNIRRSSGASMKRYK
;
A
#
# COMPACT_ATOMS: atom_id res chain seq x y z
N MET A 1 50.00 17.39 4.27
CA MET A 1 51.16 18.16 4.78
C MET A 1 50.71 18.94 6.00
N LYS A 2 51.51 18.87 7.06
CA LYS A 2 51.30 19.44 8.39
C LYS A 2 51.44 20.98 8.40
N LEU A 3 51.04 21.53 9.54
CA LEU A 3 51.45 22.81 10.18
C LEU A 3 50.52 24.01 9.91
N ILE A 4 50.14 24.89 10.84
CA ILE A 4 50.21 25.11 12.31
C ILE A 4 50.23 26.65 12.48
N SER A 5 49.50 27.19 13.47
CA SER A 5 49.67 28.52 14.12
C SER A 5 49.39 29.79 13.30
N ALA A 6 49.04 30.97 13.86
CA ALA A 6 48.62 31.51 15.16
C ALA A 6 48.17 32.97 14.86
N LEU A 7 47.01 33.46 15.31
CA LEU A 7 46.76 34.28 16.52
C LEU A 7 47.52 35.62 16.64
N LEU A 8 46.71 36.70 16.81
CA LEU A 8 46.98 38.06 17.36
C LEU A 8 47.86 38.98 16.50
N GLY A 9 47.58 40.28 16.28
CA GLY A 9 46.68 41.27 16.88
C GLY A 9 47.43 42.61 16.97
N THR A 10 46.87 43.73 16.46
CA THR A 10 47.23 45.15 16.75
C THR A 10 46.28 46.03 15.90
N ALA A 11 45.31 46.74 16.49
CA ALA A 11 45.35 48.10 17.06
C ALA A 11 45.71 49.19 16.01
N LEU A 12 44.67 49.80 15.39
CA LEU A 12 44.17 51.18 15.61
C LEU A 12 45.10 52.30 15.12
N LEU A 13 44.68 53.06 14.10
CA LEU A 13 44.67 54.53 14.13
C LEU A 13 43.90 55.16 12.94
N ALA A 14 43.28 56.31 13.25
CA ALA A 14 42.99 57.46 12.41
C ALA A 14 41.78 57.45 11.45
N SER A 15 40.75 58.13 11.96
CA SER A 15 39.58 58.74 11.32
C SER A 15 39.89 59.79 10.24
N LEU A 16 39.14 59.74 9.13
CA LEU A 16 38.90 60.87 8.22
C LEU A 16 37.41 60.88 7.83
N LEU A 17 36.79 62.03 8.02
CA LEU A 17 35.36 62.34 7.84
C LEU A 17 35.01 62.56 6.35
N GLY A 18 33.85 62.04 5.93
CA GLY A 18 33.16 62.38 4.68
C GLY A 18 31.83 61.63 4.57
N PRO A 19 30.67 62.29 4.37
CA PRO A 19 29.36 61.69 4.60
C PRO A 19 28.85 60.95 3.35
N VAL A 20 28.70 59.63 3.44
CA VAL A 20 27.94 58.84 2.47
C VAL A 20 27.08 57.83 3.23
N ALA A 21 25.77 57.93 3.05
CA ALA A 21 24.78 57.08 3.70
C ALA A 21 25.01 55.58 3.40
N PRO A 22 25.03 54.69 4.41
CA PRO A 22 24.81 53.28 4.19
C PRO A 22 23.35 52.92 4.47
N ALA A 23 22.81 52.09 3.59
CA ALA A 23 21.52 51.43 3.71
C ALA A 23 21.24 50.96 5.15
N THR A 24 20.03 51.21 5.64
CA THR A 24 19.49 50.59 6.84
C THR A 24 19.70 49.08 6.75
N ALA A 25 20.64 48.55 7.54
CA ALA A 25 20.76 47.12 7.73
C ALA A 25 19.45 46.63 8.32
N ALA A 26 18.70 45.84 7.54
CA ALA A 26 17.57 45.09 8.04
C ALA A 26 18.02 44.33 9.30
N PRO A 27 17.21 44.28 10.37
CA PRO A 27 17.60 43.58 11.58
C PRO A 27 17.97 42.15 11.22
N ILE A 28 19.16 41.72 11.63
CA ILE A 28 19.58 40.32 11.58
C ILE A 28 18.49 39.54 12.32
N GLN A 29 17.59 38.91 11.56
CA GLN A 29 16.67 37.93 12.11
C GLN A 29 17.54 36.80 12.61
N VAL A 30 17.80 36.79 13.92
CA VAL A 30 18.28 35.60 14.62
C VAL A 30 17.22 34.54 14.37
N VAL A 31 17.45 33.69 13.38
CA VAL A 31 16.60 32.55 13.09
C VAL A 31 16.68 31.66 14.30
N ALA A 32 15.72 31.82 15.22
CA ALA A 32 15.66 31.05 16.44
C ALA A 32 15.75 29.57 16.09
N ALA A 33 16.76 28.88 16.65
CA ALA A 33 16.97 27.47 16.40
C ALA A 33 15.65 26.71 16.63
N ALA A 34 15.27 25.87 15.67
CA ALA A 34 14.02 25.13 15.76
C ALA A 34 13.96 24.36 17.09
N PRO A 35 12.86 24.48 17.86
CA PRO A 35 12.79 23.87 19.17
C PRO A 35 12.96 22.34 19.07
N SER A 36 13.76 21.78 19.97
CA SER A 36 13.93 20.33 20.09
C SER A 36 12.58 19.64 20.30
N ILE A 37 12.45 18.37 19.90
CA ILE A 37 11.20 17.60 20.06
C ILE A 37 10.73 17.60 21.52
N ALA A 38 11.66 17.55 22.48
CA ALA A 38 11.32 17.62 23.91
C ALA A 38 10.69 18.96 24.29
N SER A 39 11.28 20.08 23.87
CA SER A 39 10.75 21.43 24.09
C SER A 39 9.40 21.65 23.40
N ALA A 40 9.28 21.18 22.15
CA ALA A 40 8.03 21.22 21.40
C ALA A 40 6.91 20.44 22.10
N ASN A 41 7.22 19.26 22.65
CA ASN A 41 6.26 18.47 23.40
C ASN A 41 5.86 19.14 24.72
N LYS A 42 6.78 19.81 25.43
CA LYS A 42 6.46 20.59 26.64
C LYS A 42 5.47 21.71 26.34
N ALA A 43 5.74 22.50 25.29
CA ALA A 43 4.84 23.57 24.84
C ALA A 43 3.48 23.02 24.38
N TYR A 44 3.48 21.89 23.67
CA TYR A 44 2.25 21.23 23.24
C TYR A 44 1.38 20.81 24.43
N LEU A 45 1.96 20.18 25.46
CA LEU A 45 1.22 19.72 26.63
C LEU A 45 0.58 20.89 27.40
N ALA A 46 1.24 22.05 27.46
CA ALA A 46 0.67 23.27 28.04
C ALA A 46 -0.57 23.72 27.26
N LYS A 47 -0.50 23.77 25.92
CA LYS A 47 -1.65 24.11 25.05
C LYS A 47 -2.78 23.08 25.15
N ALA A 48 -2.43 21.79 25.18
CA ALA A 48 -3.40 20.71 25.30
C ALA A 48 -4.14 20.77 26.65
N ALA A 49 -3.48 21.19 27.74
CA ALA A 49 -4.14 21.38 29.03
C ALA A 49 -5.26 22.43 28.95
N ALA A 50 -5.05 23.55 28.25
CA ALA A 50 -6.10 24.55 28.06
C ALA A 50 -7.27 24.01 27.22
N LYS A 51 -6.97 23.29 26.12
CA LYS A 51 -7.98 22.82 25.17
C LYS A 51 -8.78 21.60 25.64
N LEU A 52 -8.14 20.69 26.36
CA LEU A 52 -8.72 19.40 26.77
C LEU A 52 -9.25 19.42 28.22
N GLY A 53 -9.36 20.60 28.84
CA GLY A 53 -10.01 20.76 30.15
C GLY A 53 -9.16 20.44 31.37
N GLY A 54 -7.84 20.69 31.29
CA GLY A 54 -6.87 20.47 32.37
C GLY A 54 -6.34 19.03 32.44
N ALA A 55 -5.13 18.86 32.98
CA ALA A 55 -4.53 17.53 33.15
C ALA A 55 -5.19 16.77 34.30
N ASP A 56 -5.74 15.58 34.00
CA ASP A 56 -6.59 14.82 34.94
C ASP A 56 -5.81 13.81 35.83
N ALA A 57 -4.48 14.01 35.95
CA ALA A 57 -3.51 13.27 36.78
C ALA A 57 -3.10 11.84 36.33
N GLY A 58 -3.62 11.30 35.23
CA GLY A 58 -3.15 10.03 34.68
C GLY A 58 -1.97 10.19 33.72
N THR A 59 -0.78 9.74 34.11
CA THR A 59 0.36 9.55 33.19
C THR A 59 0.86 8.12 33.27
N GLY A 60 1.30 7.58 32.14
CA GLY A 60 1.93 6.28 32.10
C GLY A 60 2.77 6.10 30.85
N LYS A 61 3.34 4.91 30.72
CA LYS A 61 4.12 4.49 29.56
C LYS A 61 3.29 3.62 28.62
N LEU A 62 3.56 3.77 27.33
CA LEU A 62 3.13 2.89 26.25
C LEU A 62 4.25 1.90 25.91
N ARG A 63 3.96 0.93 25.06
CA ARG A 63 4.90 -0.16 24.71
C ARG A 63 6.26 0.31 24.20
N ASP A 64 6.34 1.43 23.47
CA ASP A 64 7.58 1.97 22.89
C ASP A 64 8.28 2.98 23.82
N ALA A 65 7.98 2.94 25.13
CA ALA A 65 8.40 3.92 26.13
C ALA A 65 7.87 5.36 25.91
N SER A 66 7.01 5.59 24.91
CA SER A 66 6.27 6.84 24.80
C SER A 66 5.36 7.02 26.02
N SER A 67 5.20 8.27 26.43
CA SER A 67 4.31 8.65 27.50
C SER A 67 2.92 8.97 26.95
N TRP A 68 1.91 8.69 27.75
CA TRP A 68 0.56 9.24 27.55
C TRP A 68 0.17 10.09 28.76
N ARG A 69 -0.62 11.13 28.51
CA ARG A 69 -1.19 11.99 29.55
C ARG A 69 -2.69 12.15 29.35
N ALA A 70 -3.46 11.84 30.39
CA ALA A 70 -4.90 11.97 30.42
C ALA A 70 -5.34 13.43 30.60
N TYR A 71 -6.39 13.80 29.86
CA TYR A 71 -7.12 15.05 30.01
C TYR A 71 -8.63 14.76 30.00
N ARG A 72 -9.43 15.73 30.42
CA ARG A 72 -10.90 15.60 30.49
C ARG A 72 -11.51 15.07 29.19
N ASP A 73 -11.08 15.62 28.06
CA ASP A 73 -11.67 15.39 26.74
C ASP A 73 -10.78 14.58 25.76
N GLY A 74 -9.70 13.96 26.25
CA GLY A 74 -8.82 13.14 25.42
C GLY A 74 -7.55 12.66 26.10
N VAL A 75 -6.62 12.18 25.29
CA VAL A 75 -5.28 11.77 25.72
C VAL A 75 -4.25 12.38 24.77
N VAL A 76 -3.09 12.78 25.30
CA VAL A 76 -1.94 13.16 24.48
C VAL A 76 -0.90 12.06 24.57
N VAL A 77 -0.37 11.64 23.41
CA VAL A 77 0.70 10.64 23.29
C VAL A 77 1.97 11.35 22.80
N TYR A 78 3.09 11.16 23.49
CA TYR A 78 4.33 11.91 23.23
C TYR A 78 5.57 11.18 23.77
N SER A 79 6.77 11.49 23.26
CA SER A 79 8.04 11.01 23.84
C SER A 79 9.18 11.96 23.47
N THR A 80 10.43 11.69 23.89
CA THR A 80 11.58 12.44 23.35
C THR A 80 11.84 12.16 21.86
N LYS A 81 11.32 11.02 21.34
CA LYS A 81 11.50 10.57 19.95
C LYS A 81 10.27 10.79 19.06
N ARG A 82 9.10 11.10 19.65
CA ARG A 82 7.81 11.21 18.94
C ARG A 82 7.15 12.56 19.24
N LYS A 83 6.68 13.23 18.20
CA LYS A 83 5.86 14.45 18.32
C LYS A 83 4.59 14.15 19.12
N ALA A 84 4.25 15.07 20.02
CA ALA A 84 3.01 15.02 20.78
C ALA A 84 1.81 15.12 19.84
N VAL A 85 0.83 14.23 20.03
CA VAL A 85 -0.43 14.22 19.28
C VAL A 85 -1.62 14.04 20.22
N THR A 86 -2.70 14.79 19.95
CA THR A 86 -3.95 14.66 20.70
C THR A 86 -4.83 13.58 20.08
N VAL A 87 -5.33 12.68 20.92
CA VAL A 87 -6.39 11.73 20.57
C VAL A 87 -7.62 12.08 21.40
N TYR A 88 -8.59 12.74 20.77
CA TYR A 88 -9.85 13.13 21.42
C TYR A 88 -10.66 11.90 21.84
N LYS A 89 -11.47 12.06 22.89
CA LYS A 89 -12.14 10.97 23.59
C LYS A 89 -12.85 9.94 22.70
N ALA A 90 -13.60 10.39 21.70
CA ALA A 90 -14.32 9.47 20.81
C ALA A 90 -13.35 8.59 20.00
N MET A 91 -12.27 9.17 19.47
CA MET A 91 -11.23 8.41 18.78
C MET A 91 -10.42 7.54 19.75
N ALA A 92 -10.17 8.01 20.98
CA ALA A 92 -9.50 7.20 22.00
C ALA A 92 -10.32 5.95 22.34
N ASN A 93 -11.65 6.02 22.32
CA ASN A 93 -12.52 4.85 22.46
C ASN A 93 -12.37 3.88 21.29
N VAL A 94 -12.31 4.40 20.05
CA VAL A 94 -12.09 3.58 18.85
C VAL A 94 -10.70 2.92 18.87
N TRP A 95 -9.67 3.66 19.28
CA TRP A 95 -8.33 3.12 19.46
C TRP A 95 -8.33 2.03 20.54
N ALA A 96 -9.00 2.26 21.67
CA ALA A 96 -9.18 1.29 22.74
C ALA A 96 -9.94 0.02 22.29
N ASP A 97 -10.96 0.17 21.44
CA ASP A 97 -11.72 -0.93 20.84
C ASP A 97 -10.85 -1.84 19.96
N THR A 98 -9.71 -1.33 19.50
CA THR A 98 -8.76 -2.06 18.66
C THR A 98 -7.52 -2.55 19.41
N GLY A 99 -7.44 -2.31 20.73
CA GLY A 99 -6.32 -2.74 21.60
C GLY A 99 -5.23 -1.69 21.84
N TRP A 100 -5.55 -0.40 21.66
CA TRP A 100 -4.60 0.70 21.80
C TRP A 100 -3.31 0.48 20.97
N GLU A 101 -2.14 0.86 21.50
CA GLU A 101 -0.84 0.75 20.84
C GLU A 101 -0.40 -0.69 20.58
N THR A 102 -0.93 -1.63 21.37
CA THR A 102 -0.66 -3.06 21.24
C THR A 102 -1.56 -3.72 20.21
N GLY A 103 -2.58 -2.99 19.77
CA GLY A 103 -3.60 -3.42 18.84
C GLY A 103 -3.18 -3.45 17.38
N LYS A 104 -4.14 -3.75 16.50
CA LYS A 104 -3.91 -3.90 15.05
C LYS A 104 -3.33 -2.65 14.40
N TYR A 105 -3.69 -1.46 14.88
CA TYR A 105 -3.44 -0.20 14.17
C TYR A 105 -2.28 0.63 14.70
N GLY A 106 -1.72 0.28 15.86
CA GLY A 106 -0.52 0.92 16.43
C GLY A 106 -0.77 2.31 17.01
N TYR A 107 0.21 3.20 16.90
CA TYR A 107 0.22 4.54 17.49
C TYR A 107 -0.40 5.60 16.57
N PRO A 108 -0.98 6.68 17.13
CA PRO A 108 -1.34 7.86 16.36
C PRO A 108 -0.07 8.55 15.81
N LYS A 109 -0.17 9.05 14.57
CA LYS A 109 0.94 9.72 13.86
C LYS A 109 0.71 11.20 13.58
N ALA A 110 -0.54 11.65 13.58
CA ALA A 110 -0.92 13.01 13.24
C ALA A 110 -2.13 13.47 14.05
N GLU A 111 -2.42 14.77 14.03
CA GLU A 111 -3.63 15.35 14.59
C GLU A 111 -4.90 14.82 13.90
N GLN A 112 -6.03 14.95 14.60
CA GLN A 112 -7.34 14.71 14.01
C GLN A 112 -7.69 15.77 12.97
N TYR A 113 -8.30 15.34 11.87
CA TYR A 113 -8.81 16.20 10.81
C TYR A 113 -10.27 15.86 10.48
N ALA A 114 -10.99 16.82 9.90
CA ALA A 114 -12.35 16.62 9.43
C ALA A 114 -12.33 15.96 8.05
N TYR A 115 -13.25 15.01 7.83
CA TYR A 115 -13.50 14.42 6.51
C TYR A 115 -15.00 14.30 6.30
N GLY A 116 -15.58 15.23 5.53
CA GLY A 116 -17.03 15.42 5.53
C GLY A 116 -17.55 15.67 6.95
N LYS A 117 -18.55 14.88 7.38
CA LYS A 117 -19.09 14.93 8.75
C LYS A 117 -18.28 14.11 9.78
N ASP A 118 -17.31 13.33 9.33
CA ASP A 118 -16.53 12.43 10.19
C ASP A 118 -15.28 13.13 10.74
N LYS A 119 -14.75 12.60 11.84
CA LYS A 119 -13.41 12.92 12.34
C LYS A 119 -12.48 11.73 12.08
N ARG A 120 -11.32 11.99 11.48
CA ARG A 120 -10.31 10.96 11.16
C ARG A 120 -8.98 11.28 11.79
N GLN A 121 -8.19 10.25 12.04
CA GLN A 121 -6.82 10.37 12.54
C GLN A 121 -5.94 9.27 11.96
N VAL A 122 -4.71 9.63 11.59
CA VAL A 122 -3.73 8.70 11.03
C VAL A 122 -3.04 7.93 12.16
N PHE A 123 -2.99 6.60 12.02
CA PHE A 123 -2.26 5.67 12.88
C PHE A 123 -1.18 4.93 12.09
N ASP A 124 -0.32 4.17 12.76
CA ASP A 124 0.81 3.47 12.13
C ASP A 124 0.39 2.60 10.93
N LYS A 125 -0.75 1.92 11.02
CA LYS A 125 -1.18 0.91 10.04
C LYS A 125 -2.57 1.16 9.45
N ALA A 126 -3.23 2.27 9.80
CA ALA A 126 -4.57 2.60 9.32
C ALA A 126 -4.92 4.07 9.56
N ILE A 127 -6.03 4.49 8.98
CA ILE A 127 -6.75 5.68 9.43
C ILE A 127 -7.95 5.21 10.25
N LEU A 128 -8.07 5.70 11.46
CA LEU A 128 -9.27 5.49 12.27
C LEU A 128 -10.20 6.68 12.07
N GLY A 129 -11.48 6.39 11.96
CA GLY A 129 -12.54 7.36 11.78
C GLY A 129 -13.63 7.21 12.83
N VAL A 130 -14.26 8.33 13.19
CA VAL A 130 -15.43 8.40 14.06
C VAL A 130 -16.51 9.19 13.34
N ARG A 131 -17.69 8.57 13.20
CA ARG A 131 -18.90 9.20 12.65
C ARG A 131 -19.58 10.08 13.70
N PRO A 132 -20.49 11.01 13.31
CA PRO A 132 -21.23 11.86 14.25
C PRO A 132 -22.01 11.11 15.34
N ASP A 133 -22.48 9.89 15.05
CA ASP A 133 -23.17 9.01 16.00
C ASP A 133 -22.23 8.32 17.02
N GLY A 134 -20.91 8.52 16.86
CA GLY A 134 -19.85 7.91 17.65
C GLY A 134 -19.39 6.54 17.14
N THR A 135 -19.88 6.08 15.99
CA THR A 135 -19.47 4.80 15.39
C THR A 135 -18.06 4.90 14.85
N GLY A 136 -17.17 4.01 15.33
CA GLY A 136 -15.79 3.90 14.87
C GLY A 136 -15.64 3.03 13.62
N TYR A 137 -14.71 3.40 12.74
CA TYR A 137 -14.30 2.59 11.59
C TYR A 137 -12.79 2.70 11.32
N ALA A 138 -12.26 1.75 10.55
CA ALA A 138 -10.87 1.77 10.11
C ALA A 138 -10.77 1.64 8.59
N ILE A 139 -9.79 2.37 8.03
CA ILE A 139 -9.32 2.25 6.66
C ILE A 139 -7.92 1.64 6.73
N ALA A 140 -7.80 0.38 6.32
CA ALA A 140 -6.52 -0.33 6.31
C ALA A 140 -5.56 0.26 5.25
N ASN A 141 -4.25 0.22 5.51
CA ASN A 141 -3.15 0.52 4.57
C ASN A 141 -3.09 1.95 3.98
N GLY A 142 -3.97 2.87 4.38
CA GLY A 142 -3.94 4.25 3.91
C GLY A 142 -4.43 4.45 2.47
N GLY A 143 -5.25 3.56 1.92
CA GLY A 143 -5.82 3.76 0.57
C GLY A 143 -6.11 2.45 -0.15
N PRO A 144 -6.43 2.51 -1.47
CA PRO A 144 -6.58 1.32 -2.32
C PRO A 144 -5.34 0.43 -2.26
N ALA A 145 -5.48 -0.87 -2.53
CA ALA A 145 -4.32 -1.77 -2.55
C ALA A 145 -3.42 -1.54 -3.79
N SER A 146 -4.03 -1.14 -4.90
CA SER A 146 -3.36 -0.78 -6.15
C SER A 146 -4.21 0.19 -6.98
N PHE A 147 -3.59 0.73 -8.03
CA PHE A 147 -4.21 1.55 -9.06
C PHE A 147 -4.08 0.85 -10.40
N THR A 148 -5.19 0.71 -11.12
CA THR A 148 -5.23 0.29 -12.52
C THR A 148 -4.83 1.47 -13.39
N ILE A 149 -3.81 1.28 -14.21
CA ILE A 149 -3.25 2.28 -15.13
C ILE A 149 -3.66 1.87 -16.53
N ASN A 150 -4.29 2.79 -17.27
CA ASN A 150 -4.67 2.54 -18.67
C ASN A 150 -3.90 3.48 -19.58
N GLY A 151 -3.36 2.92 -20.66
CA GLY A 151 -2.62 3.64 -21.69
C GLY A 151 -2.74 2.97 -23.05
N ALA A 152 -1.96 3.45 -24.01
CA ALA A 152 -1.80 2.90 -25.36
C ALA A 152 -0.38 3.17 -25.87
N GLY A 153 -0.07 2.79 -27.10
CA GLY A 153 1.21 3.09 -27.75
C GLY A 153 2.40 2.29 -27.20
N TRP A 154 3.46 2.25 -28.01
CA TRP A 154 4.74 1.62 -27.69
C TRP A 154 5.87 2.27 -28.50
N GLY A 155 6.90 2.75 -27.80
CA GLY A 155 8.06 3.40 -28.41
C GLY A 155 8.08 4.92 -28.20
N HIS A 156 9.03 5.58 -28.86
CA HIS A 156 9.31 6.99 -28.61
C HIS A 156 8.28 7.94 -29.22
N GLY A 157 7.56 7.51 -30.27
CA GLY A 157 6.43 8.23 -30.85
C GLY A 157 6.75 9.32 -31.86
N VAL A 158 7.97 9.41 -32.35
CA VAL A 158 8.38 10.47 -33.30
C VAL A 158 8.42 9.91 -34.71
N GLY A 159 7.92 10.68 -35.67
CA GLY A 159 7.82 10.29 -37.07
C GLY A 159 6.80 9.17 -37.31
N MET A 160 7.09 8.23 -38.20
CA MET A 160 6.10 7.26 -38.68
C MET A 160 5.71 6.23 -37.60
N SER A 161 4.40 6.07 -37.36
CA SER A 161 3.89 4.92 -36.60
C SER A 161 3.79 3.71 -37.52
N GLN A 162 4.45 2.61 -37.18
CA GLN A 162 4.40 1.40 -37.98
C GLN A 162 2.98 0.80 -38.03
N TYR A 163 2.31 0.70 -36.88
CA TYR A 163 0.92 0.25 -36.82
C TYR A 163 -0.09 1.25 -37.41
N GLY A 164 0.17 2.56 -37.30
CA GLY A 164 -0.67 3.56 -37.96
C GLY A 164 -0.53 3.52 -39.48
N ALA A 165 0.70 3.42 -40.01
CA ALA A 165 0.97 3.20 -41.43
C ALA A 165 0.32 1.93 -41.96
N ARG A 166 0.30 0.86 -41.17
CA ARG A 166 -0.40 -0.38 -41.48
C ARG A 166 -1.90 -0.16 -41.68
N ALA A 167 -2.57 0.51 -40.74
CA ALA A 167 -3.99 0.81 -40.85
C ALA A 167 -4.30 1.76 -42.03
N MET A 168 -3.46 2.76 -42.29
CA MET A 168 -3.58 3.60 -43.49
C MET A 168 -3.45 2.79 -44.79
N ALA A 169 -2.54 1.82 -44.83
CA ALA A 169 -2.39 0.93 -45.98
C ALA A 169 -3.61 0.03 -46.19
N VAL A 170 -4.23 -0.47 -45.12
CA VAL A 170 -5.53 -1.17 -45.17
C VAL A 170 -6.63 -0.29 -45.75
N GLU A 171 -6.59 1.02 -45.47
CA GLU A 171 -7.50 2.03 -46.04
C GLU A 171 -7.11 2.49 -47.45
N GLY A 172 -6.12 1.85 -48.08
CA GLY A 172 -5.73 2.12 -49.47
C GLY A 172 -4.77 3.30 -49.65
N TRP A 173 -4.15 3.82 -48.59
CA TRP A 173 -3.14 4.87 -48.73
C TRP A 173 -1.88 4.33 -49.39
N SER A 174 -1.31 5.11 -50.31
CA SER A 174 -0.01 4.81 -50.91
C SER A 174 1.13 5.05 -49.92
N ALA A 175 2.26 4.37 -50.12
CA ALA A 175 3.46 4.55 -49.31
C ALA A 175 3.92 6.02 -49.24
N GLN A 176 3.78 6.74 -50.36
CA GLN A 176 4.06 8.18 -50.45
C GLN A 176 3.20 8.99 -49.48
N ARG A 177 1.87 8.79 -49.58
CA ARG A 177 0.91 9.53 -48.78
C ARG A 177 1.09 9.25 -47.28
N ILE A 178 1.42 8.01 -46.92
CA ILE A 178 1.75 7.63 -45.54
C ILE A 178 2.97 8.40 -45.04
N LEU A 179 4.06 8.42 -45.81
CA LEU A 179 5.31 9.08 -45.40
C LEU A 179 5.15 10.59 -45.32
N GLU A 180 4.53 11.22 -46.33
CA GLU A 180 4.33 12.67 -46.37
C GLU A 180 3.35 13.15 -45.29
N TYR A 181 2.47 12.27 -44.79
CA TYR A 181 1.63 12.53 -43.63
C TYR A 181 2.47 12.60 -42.34
N TYR A 182 3.22 11.53 -42.03
CA TYR A 182 4.01 11.46 -40.79
C TYR A 182 5.22 12.39 -40.79
N TYR A 183 5.77 12.69 -41.95
CA TYR A 183 6.88 13.62 -42.15
C TYR A 183 6.38 14.89 -42.87
N SER A 184 5.47 15.62 -42.24
CA SER A 184 4.73 16.72 -42.87
C SER A 184 5.64 17.75 -43.54
N GLY A 185 5.39 18.04 -44.83
CA GLY A 185 6.19 18.96 -45.64
C GLY A 185 7.45 18.35 -46.27
N SER A 186 7.73 17.07 -46.04
CA SER A 186 8.70 16.30 -46.82
C SER A 186 8.08 15.74 -48.10
N LYS A 187 8.91 15.21 -49.01
CA LYS A 187 8.50 14.53 -50.24
C LYS A 187 9.13 13.15 -50.34
N ALA A 188 8.35 12.14 -50.74
CA ALA A 188 8.86 10.79 -51.00
C ALA A 188 9.11 10.57 -52.50
N ASP A 189 10.26 11.04 -52.99
CA ASP A 189 10.59 11.10 -54.43
C ASP A 189 11.74 10.16 -54.83
N TRP A 190 11.90 9.97 -56.15
CA TRP A 190 13.00 9.20 -56.73
C TRP A 190 14.33 9.95 -56.64
N SER A 191 15.38 9.26 -56.21
CA SER A 191 16.74 9.80 -56.09
C SER A 191 17.76 8.86 -56.72
N THR A 192 18.79 9.44 -57.34
CA THR A 192 19.99 8.72 -57.84
C THR A 192 21.07 8.57 -56.76
N ARG A 193 20.90 9.23 -55.60
CA ARG A 193 21.91 9.26 -54.53
C ARG A 193 22.16 7.84 -53.99
N TYR A 194 23.42 7.44 -53.95
CA TYR A 194 23.85 6.11 -53.49
C TYR A 194 23.15 4.93 -54.20
N ALA A 195 22.63 5.11 -55.42
CA ALA A 195 21.80 4.10 -56.09
C ALA A 195 22.44 2.71 -56.07
N ASN A 196 23.72 2.61 -56.43
CA ASN A 196 24.46 1.34 -56.49
C ASN A 196 25.61 1.25 -55.47
N SER A 197 25.54 2.01 -54.37
CA SER A 197 26.61 2.04 -53.35
C SER A 197 26.50 0.90 -52.33
N ASP A 198 27.65 0.47 -51.81
CA ASP A 198 27.73 -0.52 -50.75
C ASP A 198 27.65 0.14 -49.36
N ILE A 199 26.90 -0.48 -48.46
CA ILE A 199 26.79 -0.13 -47.05
C ILE A 199 27.48 -1.19 -46.18
N ARG A 200 28.17 -0.73 -45.13
CA ARG A 200 28.80 -1.58 -44.12
C ARG A 200 27.89 -1.73 -42.90
N VAL A 201 27.57 -2.96 -42.52
CA VAL A 201 26.72 -3.29 -41.37
C VAL A 201 27.52 -4.10 -40.36
N GLN A 202 27.64 -3.64 -39.12
CA GLN A 202 28.28 -4.45 -38.07
C GLN A 202 27.33 -5.59 -37.67
N LEU A 203 27.77 -6.83 -37.85
CA LEU A 203 26.96 -8.05 -37.62
C LEU A 203 27.31 -8.74 -36.29
N LEU A 204 28.54 -8.55 -35.81
CA LEU A 204 29.05 -9.17 -34.59
C LEU A 204 30.26 -8.42 -34.06
N LYS A 205 30.28 -8.17 -32.75
CA LYS A 205 31.49 -7.90 -31.96
C LYS A 205 31.51 -8.84 -30.76
N ALA A 206 32.52 -9.70 -30.68
CA ALA A 206 32.63 -10.75 -29.65
C ALA A 206 34.06 -11.31 -29.55
N ASP A 207 34.34 -12.06 -28.49
CA ASP A 207 35.66 -12.69 -28.28
C ASP A 207 35.98 -13.75 -29.34
N THR A 208 34.95 -14.42 -29.84
CA THR A 208 35.03 -15.40 -30.93
C THR A 208 33.84 -15.24 -31.88
N ALA A 209 34.01 -15.70 -33.12
CA ALA A 209 32.93 -15.79 -34.09
C ALA A 209 32.93 -17.17 -34.75
N ARG A 210 31.74 -17.71 -35.03
CA ARG A 210 31.61 -18.96 -35.80
C ARG A 210 30.73 -18.72 -37.01
N LEU A 211 31.23 -19.10 -38.17
CA LEU A 211 30.50 -19.01 -39.43
C LEU A 211 30.36 -20.40 -40.07
N ARG A 212 29.25 -20.62 -40.75
CA ARG A 212 28.96 -21.86 -41.48
C ARG A 212 28.43 -21.55 -42.87
N VAL A 213 29.02 -22.16 -43.89
CA VAL A 213 28.48 -22.10 -45.25
C VAL A 213 27.52 -23.26 -45.51
N ALA A 214 26.40 -22.96 -46.13
CA ALA A 214 25.45 -23.94 -46.67
C ALA A 214 25.23 -23.68 -48.16
N GLY A 215 24.76 -24.70 -48.90
CA GLY A 215 24.64 -24.65 -50.35
C GLY A 215 25.87 -25.23 -51.02
N SER A 216 26.72 -24.40 -51.62
CA SER A 216 27.93 -24.80 -52.33
C SER A 216 29.19 -24.37 -51.57
N ALA A 217 29.95 -23.36 -52.01
CA ALA A 217 31.23 -23.00 -51.40
C ALA A 217 31.31 -21.58 -50.81
N MET A 218 32.31 -21.38 -49.95
CA MET A 218 32.83 -20.07 -49.52
C MET A 218 34.32 -19.91 -49.86
N GLN A 219 34.76 -18.67 -50.08
CA GLN A 219 36.14 -18.30 -50.38
C GLN A 219 36.65 -17.34 -49.31
N LEU A 220 37.84 -17.61 -48.79
CA LEU A 220 38.51 -16.85 -47.74
C LEU A 220 39.74 -16.14 -48.33
N ARG A 221 39.89 -14.84 -48.07
CA ARG A 221 41.01 -14.00 -48.53
C ARG A 221 41.58 -13.18 -47.38
N ASP A 222 42.88 -13.29 -47.10
CA ASP A 222 43.57 -12.44 -46.12
C ASP A 222 43.97 -11.12 -46.78
N LEU A 223 43.30 -10.02 -46.39
CA LEU A 223 43.51 -8.70 -46.98
C LEU A 223 44.84 -8.04 -46.56
N GLY A 224 45.54 -8.56 -45.55
CA GLY A 224 46.89 -8.11 -45.19
C GLY A 224 47.99 -9.06 -45.67
N GLY A 225 47.61 -10.16 -46.32
CA GLY A 225 48.51 -11.16 -46.89
C GLY A 225 48.59 -11.07 -48.41
N ASP A 226 49.05 -12.15 -49.05
CA ASP A 226 48.92 -12.27 -50.50
C ASP A 226 47.44 -12.49 -50.85
N TYR A 227 46.76 -11.41 -51.22
CA TYR A 227 45.34 -11.40 -51.54
C TYR A 227 44.97 -12.32 -52.71
N LYS A 228 45.94 -12.73 -53.54
CA LYS A 228 45.75 -13.69 -54.64
C LYS A 228 45.66 -15.13 -54.14
N LYS A 229 46.17 -15.42 -52.94
CA LYS A 229 46.11 -16.75 -52.32
C LYS A 229 44.78 -16.93 -51.60
N THR A 230 43.84 -17.61 -52.26
CA THR A 230 42.48 -17.78 -51.73
C THR A 230 42.23 -19.21 -51.27
N THR A 231 41.56 -19.37 -50.12
CA THR A 231 41.14 -20.69 -49.63
C THR A 231 39.68 -20.91 -49.95
N VAL A 232 39.35 -21.94 -50.72
CA VAL A 232 37.97 -22.36 -50.98
C VAL A 232 37.59 -23.49 -50.04
N ALA A 233 36.41 -23.38 -49.43
CA ALA A 233 35.83 -24.38 -48.54
C ALA A 233 34.43 -24.77 -49.02
N GLY A 234 34.18 -26.08 -49.10
CA GLY A 234 32.94 -26.61 -49.65
C GLY A 234 31.75 -26.59 -48.67
N ARG A 235 30.62 -27.15 -49.12
CA ARG A 235 29.35 -27.18 -48.38
C ARG A 235 29.52 -27.70 -46.96
N GLY A 236 28.89 -27.02 -45.99
CA GLY A 236 28.89 -27.45 -44.60
C GLY A 236 30.17 -27.09 -43.82
N SER A 237 31.15 -26.44 -44.46
CA SER A 237 32.36 -25.98 -43.80
C SER A 237 32.06 -25.02 -42.65
N ILE A 238 32.85 -25.16 -41.57
CA ILE A 238 32.78 -24.33 -40.36
C ILE A 238 34.06 -23.51 -40.24
N LEU A 239 33.91 -22.22 -39.98
CA LEU A 239 34.98 -21.26 -39.73
C LEU A 239 34.87 -20.72 -38.31
N ASP A 240 35.79 -21.11 -37.44
CA ASP A 240 35.91 -20.58 -36.07
C ASP A 240 36.97 -19.46 -36.06
N LEU A 241 36.61 -18.26 -35.60
CA LEU A 241 37.49 -17.08 -35.52
C LEU A 241 37.73 -16.69 -34.07
N LYS A 242 38.97 -16.35 -33.75
CA LYS A 242 39.39 -15.86 -32.43
C LYS A 242 40.61 -14.96 -32.56
N LEU A 243 40.96 -14.27 -31.48
CA LEU A 243 42.29 -13.66 -31.37
C LEU A 243 43.30 -14.66 -30.81
N SER A 244 44.52 -14.63 -31.31
CA SER A 244 45.65 -15.43 -30.83
C SER A 244 46.90 -14.55 -30.87
N GLY A 245 47.49 -14.26 -29.71
CA GLY A 245 48.60 -13.30 -29.61
C GLY A 245 48.23 -11.89 -30.10
N GLY A 246 46.97 -11.46 -29.90
CA GLY A 246 46.46 -10.16 -30.36
C GLY A 246 46.18 -10.05 -31.86
N LYS A 247 46.49 -11.08 -32.66
CA LYS A 247 46.19 -11.16 -34.10
C LYS A 247 44.92 -11.97 -34.33
N LEU A 248 44.22 -11.69 -35.43
CA LEU A 248 43.06 -12.48 -35.84
C LEU A 248 43.53 -13.82 -36.42
N SER A 249 42.94 -14.92 -35.94
CA SER A 249 43.18 -16.27 -36.47
C SER A 249 41.86 -16.95 -36.76
N TYR A 250 41.84 -17.82 -37.77
CA TYR A 250 40.71 -18.69 -38.06
C TYR A 250 41.12 -20.16 -38.03
N THR A 251 40.19 -21.03 -37.64
CA THR A 251 40.27 -22.48 -37.79
C THR A 251 39.16 -22.93 -38.74
N LEU A 252 39.55 -23.46 -39.90
CA LEU A 252 38.65 -23.98 -40.92
C LEU A 252 38.52 -25.49 -40.80
N LYS A 253 37.28 -25.99 -40.75
CA LYS A 253 36.93 -27.41 -40.83
C LYS A 253 36.05 -27.63 -42.06
N ASP A 254 36.61 -28.23 -43.10
CA ASP A 254 35.89 -28.57 -44.33
C ASP A 254 35.56 -30.07 -44.34
N PRO A 255 34.27 -30.47 -44.21
CA PRO A 255 33.88 -31.87 -44.18
C PRO A 255 34.09 -32.59 -45.52
N ASN A 256 34.34 -31.86 -46.61
CA ASN A 256 34.50 -32.42 -47.95
C ASN A 256 35.95 -32.80 -48.26
N LYS A 257 36.92 -32.41 -47.41
CA LYS A 257 38.32 -32.82 -47.55
C LYS A 257 38.61 -34.06 -46.69
N LYS A 258 39.14 -35.13 -47.29
CA LYS A 258 39.50 -36.37 -46.58
C LYS A 258 41.04 -36.49 -46.45
N PRO A 259 41.58 -36.73 -45.24
CA PRO A 259 40.89 -36.72 -43.95
C PRO A 259 40.42 -35.32 -43.54
N VAL A 260 39.30 -35.23 -42.81
CA VAL A 260 38.77 -33.95 -42.30
C VAL A 260 39.73 -33.41 -41.24
N LYS A 261 40.59 -32.47 -41.62
CA LYS A 261 41.57 -31.82 -40.73
C LYS A 261 41.18 -30.36 -40.49
N ALA A 262 41.29 -29.93 -39.24
CA ALA A 262 41.14 -28.52 -38.88
C ALA A 262 42.42 -27.75 -39.24
N VAL A 263 42.31 -26.75 -40.11
CA VAL A 263 43.44 -25.91 -40.53
C VAL A 263 43.35 -24.57 -39.82
N THR A 264 44.37 -24.21 -39.04
CA THR A 264 44.44 -22.92 -38.34
C THR A 264 45.39 -21.97 -39.05
N VAL A 265 44.93 -20.75 -39.32
CA VAL A 265 45.70 -19.70 -39.99
C VAL A 265 45.63 -18.42 -39.16
N THR A 266 46.79 -17.82 -38.91
CA THR A 266 46.91 -16.48 -38.33
C THR A 266 47.02 -15.45 -39.45
N LEU A 267 46.14 -14.46 -39.42
CA LEU A 267 45.99 -13.47 -40.49
C LEU A 267 46.95 -12.29 -40.29
N LYS A 268 47.32 -11.69 -41.42
CA LYS A 268 48.12 -10.46 -41.46
C LYS A 268 47.24 -9.21 -41.45
N GLY A 269 45.99 -9.29 -41.92
CA GLY A 269 45.04 -8.19 -41.91
C GLY A 269 43.61 -8.65 -41.59
N LYS A 270 42.63 -8.02 -42.25
CA LYS A 270 41.22 -8.44 -42.18
C LYS A 270 41.01 -9.68 -43.05
N LEU A 271 40.11 -10.57 -42.62
CA LEU A 271 39.62 -11.66 -43.44
C LEU A 271 38.44 -11.20 -44.28
N GLU A 272 38.49 -11.41 -45.60
CA GLU A 272 37.32 -11.29 -46.46
C GLU A 272 36.75 -12.67 -46.78
N ILE A 273 35.44 -12.80 -46.60
CA ILE A 273 34.67 -14.03 -46.79
C ILE A 273 33.63 -13.76 -47.87
N LEU A 274 33.75 -14.50 -48.97
CA LEU A 274 32.84 -14.50 -50.10
C LEU A 274 32.13 -15.84 -50.17
N TRP A 275 30.94 -15.89 -50.74
CA TRP A 275 30.26 -17.15 -51.03
C TRP A 275 29.57 -17.09 -52.39
N GLU A 276 29.44 -18.26 -53.01
CA GLU A 276 28.89 -18.39 -54.37
C GLU A 276 27.46 -17.85 -54.47
N GLY A 277 27.16 -17.26 -55.63
CA GLY A 277 25.84 -16.71 -55.95
C GLY A 277 25.64 -15.27 -55.45
N THR A 278 26.67 -14.65 -54.86
CA THR A 278 26.67 -13.23 -54.49
C THR A 278 27.24 -12.36 -55.59
N ARG A 279 27.00 -11.04 -55.55
CA ARG A 279 27.67 -10.09 -56.45
C ARG A 279 29.20 -10.08 -56.30
N ALA A 280 29.70 -10.43 -55.11
CA ALA A 280 31.14 -10.50 -54.86
C ALA A 280 31.77 -11.81 -55.36
N TRP A 281 30.97 -12.85 -55.60
CA TRP A 281 31.38 -14.09 -56.27
C TRP A 281 30.22 -14.65 -57.12
N PRO A 282 30.05 -14.12 -58.35
CA PRO A 282 29.00 -14.57 -59.26
C PRO A 282 29.22 -16.03 -59.66
N SER A 283 28.17 -16.85 -59.52
CA SER A 283 28.15 -18.28 -59.86
C SER A 283 26.70 -18.70 -60.07
N GLU A 284 26.45 -19.74 -60.85
CA GLU A 284 25.13 -20.40 -60.92
C GLU A 284 24.83 -21.19 -59.64
N ASN A 285 25.87 -21.58 -58.91
CA ASN A 285 25.73 -22.18 -57.58
C ASN A 285 25.31 -21.11 -56.56
N ILE A 286 24.41 -21.48 -55.65
CA ILE A 286 23.92 -20.59 -54.59
C ILE A 286 24.37 -21.09 -53.23
N SER A 287 25.00 -20.21 -52.46
CA SER A 287 25.36 -20.43 -51.06
C SER A 287 24.67 -19.42 -50.14
N VAL A 288 24.56 -19.78 -48.86
CA VAL A 288 24.25 -18.85 -47.77
C VAL A 288 25.27 -19.01 -46.65
N LEU A 289 25.55 -17.92 -45.95
CA LEU A 289 26.51 -17.88 -44.86
C LEU A 289 25.80 -17.58 -43.55
N THR A 290 25.88 -18.48 -42.58
CA THR A 290 25.33 -18.27 -41.24
C THR A 290 26.42 -17.78 -40.31
N VAL A 291 26.19 -16.67 -39.61
CA VAL A 291 27.01 -16.20 -38.50
C VAL A 291 26.29 -16.54 -37.19
N GLU A 292 26.88 -17.44 -36.41
CA GLU A 292 26.35 -17.79 -35.09
C GLU A 292 26.58 -16.66 -34.10
N LYS A 293 25.59 -16.44 -33.23
CA LYS A 293 25.60 -15.36 -32.22
C LYS A 293 25.74 -13.94 -32.78
N ALA A 294 25.46 -13.76 -34.06
CA ALA A 294 25.15 -12.45 -34.66
C ALA A 294 23.89 -11.86 -34.00
N ASN A 295 23.48 -10.66 -34.41
CA ASN A 295 22.42 -9.90 -33.75
C ASN A 295 22.78 -9.60 -32.28
N ALA A 296 23.19 -8.35 -32.03
CA ALA A 296 23.64 -7.94 -30.70
C ALA A 296 22.54 -8.06 -29.60
N GLU A 297 21.26 -8.00 -29.95
CA GLU A 297 20.13 -8.02 -29.01
C GLU A 297 19.88 -9.41 -28.42
N ASN A 298 19.91 -10.47 -29.23
CA ASN A 298 19.56 -11.82 -28.79
C ASN A 298 20.68 -12.86 -28.98
N ARG A 299 21.79 -12.50 -29.64
CA ARG A 299 22.91 -13.40 -29.95
C ARG A 299 22.44 -14.70 -30.61
N GLY A 300 21.50 -14.59 -31.54
CA GLY A 300 20.99 -15.68 -32.37
C GLY A 300 21.87 -16.00 -33.58
N ALA A 301 21.54 -17.07 -34.31
CA ALA A 301 22.15 -17.33 -35.61
C ALA A 301 21.44 -16.52 -36.70
N VAL A 302 22.20 -15.79 -37.52
CA VAL A 302 21.67 -15.03 -38.66
C VAL A 302 22.30 -15.54 -39.95
N THR A 303 21.48 -15.81 -40.95
CA THR A 303 21.89 -16.28 -42.27
C THR A 303 21.89 -15.11 -43.26
N TYR A 304 22.91 -15.07 -44.11
CA TYR A 304 23.11 -14.03 -45.12
C TYR A 304 23.19 -14.67 -46.50
N LYS A 305 22.38 -14.14 -47.44
CA LYS A 305 22.36 -14.57 -48.84
C LYS A 305 23.15 -13.64 -49.75
N HIS A 306 23.26 -12.36 -49.38
CA HIS A 306 23.84 -11.31 -50.22
C HIS A 306 25.10 -10.70 -49.63
N GLY A 307 25.90 -10.07 -50.49
CA GLY A 307 27.08 -9.30 -50.12
C GLY A 307 28.31 -10.15 -49.83
N LYS A 308 29.16 -9.64 -48.93
CA LYS A 308 30.36 -10.29 -48.41
C LYS A 308 30.56 -9.95 -46.94
N ILE A 309 31.34 -10.74 -46.21
CA ILE A 309 31.69 -10.44 -44.81
C ILE A 309 33.18 -10.13 -44.69
N GLN A 310 33.51 -9.02 -44.04
CA GLN A 310 34.87 -8.69 -43.63
C GLN A 310 34.99 -8.85 -42.12
N VAL A 311 35.96 -9.65 -41.67
CA VAL A 311 36.25 -9.87 -40.25
C VAL A 311 37.58 -9.20 -39.89
N GLY A 312 37.54 -8.33 -38.90
CA GLY A 312 38.71 -7.63 -38.37
C GLY A 312 38.78 -7.66 -36.85
N VAL A 313 39.64 -6.82 -36.30
CA VAL A 313 39.78 -6.62 -34.85
C VAL A 313 39.27 -5.23 -34.49
N LEU A 314 38.38 -5.15 -33.49
CA LEU A 314 37.88 -3.89 -32.92
C LEU A 314 37.85 -4.01 -31.40
N ASP A 315 38.52 -3.09 -30.69
CA ASP A 315 38.67 -3.11 -29.23
C ASP A 315 39.08 -4.48 -28.66
N LYS A 316 40.10 -5.11 -29.26
CA LYS A 316 40.61 -6.44 -28.87
C LYS A 316 39.56 -7.57 -28.97
N GLN A 317 38.54 -7.41 -29.80
CA GLN A 317 37.53 -8.43 -30.09
C GLN A 317 37.42 -8.68 -31.60
N VAL A 318 36.90 -9.85 -31.97
CA VAL A 318 36.54 -10.18 -33.35
C VAL A 318 35.35 -9.31 -33.76
N ASN A 319 35.48 -8.62 -34.89
CA ASN A 319 34.46 -7.76 -35.46
C ASN A 319 34.09 -8.23 -36.87
N ALA A 320 32.87 -8.70 -37.08
CA ALA A 320 32.36 -9.09 -38.38
C ALA A 320 31.47 -7.99 -38.96
N VAL A 321 31.76 -7.55 -40.18
CA VAL A 321 31.06 -6.49 -40.90
C VAL A 321 30.58 -7.03 -42.24
N GLY A 322 29.26 -6.99 -42.47
CA GLY A 322 28.66 -7.27 -43.76
C GLY A 322 28.81 -6.07 -44.69
N VAL A 323 29.19 -6.31 -45.94
CA VAL A 323 29.29 -5.29 -47.00
C VAL A 323 28.31 -5.69 -48.10
N MET A 324 27.28 -4.87 -48.30
CA MET A 324 26.11 -5.18 -49.12
C MET A 324 25.67 -3.95 -49.90
N ARG A 325 25.06 -4.11 -51.06
CA ARG A 325 24.44 -3.00 -51.80
C ARG A 325 23.26 -2.44 -51.03
N LEU A 326 23.23 -1.12 -50.82
CA LEU A 326 22.28 -0.47 -49.93
C LEU A 326 20.83 -0.66 -50.35
N ASN A 327 20.52 -0.40 -51.62
CA ASN A 327 19.13 -0.25 -52.08
C ASN A 327 18.36 -1.56 -52.25
N ASP A 328 19.04 -2.70 -52.19
CA ASP A 328 18.44 -4.03 -52.30
C ASP A 328 19.04 -5.04 -51.31
N GLU A 329 20.30 -5.46 -51.47
CA GLU A 329 20.93 -6.51 -50.65
C GLU A 329 20.80 -6.24 -49.14
N TYR A 330 21.07 -5.00 -48.69
CA TYR A 330 20.87 -4.58 -47.31
C TYR A 330 19.38 -4.41 -46.95
N LEU A 331 18.59 -3.81 -47.84
CA LEU A 331 17.18 -3.56 -47.57
C LEU A 331 16.36 -4.85 -47.46
N TYR A 332 16.72 -5.92 -48.16
CA TYR A 332 16.03 -7.21 -48.07
C TYR A 332 16.11 -7.84 -46.67
N GLY A 333 17.18 -7.57 -45.92
CA GLY A 333 17.35 -8.08 -44.56
C GLY A 333 16.94 -7.12 -43.45
N LEU A 334 16.46 -5.92 -43.78
CA LEU A 334 15.96 -4.94 -42.80
C LEU A 334 14.65 -5.44 -42.18
N ALA A 335 14.63 -5.65 -40.87
CA ALA A 335 13.58 -6.40 -40.17
C ALA A 335 12.86 -5.57 -39.09
N GLU A 336 12.41 -4.37 -39.48
CA GLU A 336 11.80 -3.39 -38.57
C GLU A 336 10.29 -3.59 -38.38
N MET A 337 9.63 -4.22 -39.34
CA MET A 337 8.22 -4.60 -39.28
C MET A 337 8.04 -6.02 -39.82
N PRO A 338 6.95 -6.72 -39.47
CA PRO A 338 6.66 -8.04 -40.02
C PRO A 338 6.56 -8.01 -41.55
N SER A 339 7.18 -8.98 -42.21
CA SER A 339 7.36 -9.04 -43.67
C SER A 339 6.07 -9.25 -44.46
N PHE A 340 4.98 -9.66 -43.78
CA PHE A 340 3.68 -10.00 -44.36
C PHE A 340 2.62 -8.89 -44.20
N TRP A 341 3.02 -7.69 -43.76
CA TRP A 341 2.10 -6.55 -43.69
C TRP A 341 1.71 -6.04 -45.08
N GLU A 342 0.75 -5.12 -45.09
CA GLU A 342 0.15 -4.57 -46.29
C GLU A 342 1.20 -3.87 -47.17
N PRO A 343 1.21 -4.06 -48.51
CA PRO A 343 2.31 -3.64 -49.39
C PRO A 343 2.71 -2.17 -49.25
N ALA A 344 1.74 -1.25 -49.13
CA ALA A 344 2.03 0.17 -48.98
C ALA A 344 2.73 0.51 -47.66
N ALA A 345 2.44 -0.22 -46.57
CA ALA A 345 3.15 -0.06 -45.29
C ALA A 345 4.58 -0.60 -45.38
N LEU A 346 4.78 -1.78 -46.00
CA LEU A 346 6.11 -2.34 -46.25
C LEU A 346 6.95 -1.40 -47.12
N GLN A 347 6.38 -0.85 -48.19
CA GLN A 347 7.05 0.13 -49.07
C GLN A 347 7.40 1.40 -48.31
N ALA A 348 6.50 1.93 -47.46
CA ALA A 348 6.78 3.10 -46.63
C ALA A 348 7.97 2.85 -45.69
N GLN A 349 8.02 1.69 -45.03
CA GLN A 349 9.15 1.31 -44.18
C GLN A 349 10.44 1.11 -44.96
N ALA A 350 10.40 0.51 -46.15
CA ALA A 350 11.57 0.37 -47.01
C ALA A 350 12.14 1.74 -47.40
N ILE A 351 11.29 2.69 -47.79
CA ILE A 351 11.69 4.06 -48.13
C ILE A 351 12.26 4.80 -46.90
N ALA A 352 11.58 4.72 -45.75
CA ALA A 352 12.03 5.34 -44.51
C ALA A 352 13.38 4.76 -44.05
N GLY A 353 13.52 3.44 -44.08
CA GLY A 353 14.75 2.76 -43.69
C GLY A 353 15.91 3.03 -44.65
N ARG A 354 15.65 3.04 -45.96
CA ARG A 354 16.62 3.47 -46.97
C ARG A 354 17.13 4.89 -46.73
N THR A 355 16.22 5.81 -46.46
CA THR A 355 16.57 7.22 -46.23
C THR A 355 17.46 7.34 -44.99
N TYR A 356 17.16 6.61 -43.92
CA TYR A 356 18.01 6.54 -42.73
C TYR A 356 19.40 5.98 -43.06
N ALA A 357 19.47 4.85 -43.77
CA ALA A 357 20.72 4.22 -44.17
C ALA A 357 21.58 5.17 -45.02
N MET A 358 20.99 5.84 -46.00
CA MET A 358 21.65 6.83 -46.85
C MET A 358 22.19 8.04 -46.07
N ARG A 359 21.51 8.48 -45.01
CA ARG A 359 22.03 9.53 -44.11
C ARG A 359 23.27 9.09 -43.34
N ASN A 360 23.51 7.78 -43.21
CA ASN A 360 24.66 7.20 -42.53
C ASN A 360 25.77 6.74 -43.49
N MET A 361 25.63 7.01 -44.80
CA MET A 361 26.61 6.66 -45.84
C MET A 361 27.82 7.60 -45.95
N GLY A 362 27.99 8.55 -45.01
CA GLY A 362 29.22 9.32 -44.88
C GLY A 362 30.42 8.44 -44.50
N SER A 363 31.45 9.04 -43.89
CA SER A 363 32.64 8.30 -43.46
C SER A 363 32.29 7.10 -42.56
N VAL A 364 32.96 5.97 -42.80
CA VAL A 364 32.82 4.76 -41.97
C VAL A 364 33.12 5.10 -40.51
N LYS A 365 32.23 4.69 -39.61
CA LYS A 365 32.38 4.97 -38.18
C LYS A 365 33.49 4.09 -37.60
N ALA A 366 34.55 4.72 -37.10
CA ALA A 366 35.66 4.01 -36.46
C ALA A 366 35.19 3.11 -35.29
N ALA A 367 34.14 3.54 -34.57
CA ALA A 367 33.58 2.82 -33.43
C ALA A 367 32.92 1.45 -33.76
N CYS A 368 32.71 1.12 -35.03
CA CYS A 368 32.16 -0.17 -35.46
C CYS A 368 32.75 -0.74 -36.74
N ASP A 369 33.61 0.02 -37.44
CA ASP A 369 34.04 -0.25 -38.81
C ASP A 369 32.85 -0.39 -39.79
N CYS A 370 31.77 0.36 -39.52
CA CYS A 370 30.47 0.23 -40.18
C CYS A 370 29.82 1.60 -40.49
N ASN A 371 28.82 1.61 -41.36
CA ASN A 371 27.90 2.73 -41.54
C ASN A 371 26.72 2.62 -40.57
N VAL A 372 26.19 1.41 -40.36
CA VAL A 372 25.04 1.14 -39.48
C VAL A 372 25.26 -0.13 -38.65
N TYR A 373 24.63 -0.17 -37.47
CA TYR A 373 24.56 -1.37 -36.63
C TYR A 373 23.38 -2.27 -37.04
N ASP A 374 23.43 -3.56 -36.73
CA ASP A 374 22.34 -4.54 -36.99
C ASP A 374 21.23 -4.59 -35.91
N GLU A 375 21.23 -3.63 -34.99
CA GLU A 375 20.36 -3.54 -33.80
C GLU A 375 19.62 -2.20 -33.72
N VAL A 376 18.71 -2.04 -32.74
CA VAL A 376 17.92 -0.80 -32.47
C VAL A 376 18.73 0.49 -32.36
N LYS A 377 20.05 0.42 -32.13
CA LYS A 377 20.93 1.61 -32.16
C LYS A 377 20.98 2.25 -33.56
N SER A 378 20.81 1.44 -34.60
CA SER A 378 20.57 1.90 -35.97
C SER A 378 19.29 1.29 -36.50
N GLN A 379 19.38 0.17 -37.20
CA GLN A 379 18.23 -0.50 -37.75
C GLN A 379 18.35 -2.00 -37.59
N LYS A 380 17.27 -2.64 -37.15
CA LYS A 380 17.27 -4.09 -36.97
C LYS A 380 17.51 -4.79 -38.30
N TYR A 381 18.57 -5.59 -38.37
CA TYR A 381 18.96 -6.29 -39.58
C TYR A 381 19.13 -7.78 -39.29
N THR A 382 18.37 -8.64 -39.97
CA THR A 382 18.42 -10.10 -39.79
C THR A 382 18.65 -10.85 -41.10
N GLY A 383 19.12 -10.16 -42.14
CA GLY A 383 19.57 -10.79 -43.38
C GLY A 383 18.52 -11.68 -44.04
N TRP A 384 18.96 -12.83 -44.53
CA TRP A 384 18.14 -13.81 -45.24
C TRP A 384 16.97 -14.33 -44.41
N ASN A 385 17.08 -14.34 -43.08
CA ASN A 385 15.97 -14.76 -42.21
C ASN A 385 14.72 -13.89 -42.42
N HIS A 386 14.86 -12.60 -42.71
CA HIS A 386 13.71 -11.73 -42.97
C HIS A 386 13.26 -11.77 -44.44
N GLU A 387 14.21 -11.79 -45.37
CA GLU A 387 13.92 -11.89 -46.81
C GLU A 387 13.17 -13.19 -47.15
N ASN A 388 13.51 -14.28 -46.47
CA ASN A 388 12.95 -15.62 -46.66
C ASN A 388 11.97 -16.04 -45.56
N ASP A 389 11.40 -15.07 -44.84
CA ASP A 389 10.49 -15.37 -43.73
C ASP A 389 9.21 -16.04 -44.26
N ALA A 390 9.11 -17.36 -44.10
CA ALA A 390 8.00 -18.20 -44.53
C ALA A 390 7.17 -18.63 -43.31
N VAL A 391 6.66 -17.66 -42.55
CA VAL A 391 5.80 -17.96 -41.40
C VAL A 391 4.38 -18.28 -41.88
N GLY A 392 4.16 -19.50 -42.37
CA GLY A 392 2.82 -20.12 -42.49
C GLY A 392 1.76 -19.37 -43.31
N LEU A 393 2.15 -18.45 -44.21
CA LEU A 393 1.25 -17.62 -45.01
C LEU A 393 1.63 -17.68 -46.50
N THR A 394 0.65 -17.54 -47.38
CA THR A 394 0.74 -17.51 -48.86
C THR A 394 1.53 -16.32 -49.43
N SER A 395 2.33 -15.62 -48.62
CA SER A 395 2.91 -14.30 -48.90
C SER A 395 4.45 -14.26 -48.78
N ALA A 396 5.13 -15.40 -48.98
CA ALA A 396 6.59 -15.43 -49.01
C ALA A 396 7.13 -14.41 -50.04
N GLY A 397 8.03 -13.52 -49.60
CA GLY A 397 8.64 -12.50 -50.46
C GLY A 397 7.92 -11.14 -50.54
N ALA A 398 6.85 -10.90 -49.77
CA ALA A 398 6.14 -9.61 -49.76
C ALA A 398 7.06 -8.42 -49.39
N TRP A 399 7.92 -8.58 -48.38
CA TRP A 399 8.94 -7.57 -48.04
C TRP A 399 9.89 -7.28 -49.20
N LYS A 400 10.46 -8.32 -49.80
CA LYS A 400 11.36 -8.20 -50.95
C LYS A 400 10.67 -7.48 -52.11
N ALA A 401 9.43 -7.84 -52.42
CA ALA A 401 8.63 -7.19 -53.45
C ALA A 401 8.37 -5.71 -53.14
N ALA A 402 8.12 -5.36 -51.88
CA ALA A 402 7.98 -3.96 -51.46
C ALA A 402 9.29 -3.17 -51.59
N VAL A 403 10.44 -3.77 -51.26
CA VAL A 403 11.76 -3.16 -51.52
C VAL A 403 11.95 -2.92 -53.01
N ASP A 404 11.72 -3.95 -53.84
CA ASP A 404 11.87 -3.87 -55.30
C ASP A 404 10.95 -2.83 -55.94
N ALA A 405 9.69 -2.72 -55.48
CA ALA A 405 8.73 -1.72 -55.96
C ALA A 405 9.16 -0.26 -55.70
N THR A 406 10.18 -0.05 -54.86
CA THR A 406 10.71 1.29 -54.52
C THR A 406 12.09 1.54 -55.14
N VAL A 407 12.52 0.71 -56.10
CA VAL A 407 13.79 0.79 -56.81
C VAL A 407 13.56 0.68 -58.33
N GLN A 408 14.16 1.59 -59.10
CA GLN A 408 14.29 1.46 -60.55
C GLN A 408 15.64 0.86 -60.89
N ARG A 409 15.67 -0.10 -61.82
CA ARG A 409 16.88 -0.86 -62.19
C ARG A 409 17.20 -0.69 -63.67
N ASN A 410 18.48 -0.85 -64.02
CA ASN A 410 18.93 -0.97 -65.41
C ASN A 410 18.73 -2.40 -65.95
N ALA A 411 19.09 -2.63 -67.22
CA ALA A 411 19.00 -3.94 -67.88
C ALA A 411 19.79 -5.05 -67.14
N ALA A 412 20.92 -4.70 -66.51
CA ALA A 412 21.71 -5.61 -65.69
C ALA A 412 21.14 -5.82 -64.26
N LYS A 413 19.89 -5.39 -64.02
CA LYS A 413 19.18 -5.46 -62.73
C LYS A 413 19.86 -4.66 -61.60
N GLY A 414 20.81 -3.78 -61.91
CA GLY A 414 21.45 -2.87 -60.97
C GLY A 414 20.56 -1.66 -60.64
N PRO A 415 20.43 -1.24 -59.37
CA PRO A 415 19.65 -0.05 -59.01
C PRO A 415 20.23 1.24 -59.64
N VAL A 416 19.37 2.06 -60.25
CA VAL A 416 19.71 3.38 -60.82
C VAL A 416 19.01 4.54 -60.13
N LYS A 417 17.80 4.33 -59.62
CA LYS A 417 17.06 5.27 -58.77
C LYS A 417 16.34 4.52 -57.66
N SER A 418 16.13 5.15 -56.52
CA SER A 418 15.31 4.61 -55.44
C SER A 418 14.50 5.70 -54.76
N ARG A 419 13.33 5.34 -54.22
CA ARG A 419 12.48 6.29 -53.49
C ARG A 419 13.06 6.57 -52.11
N VAL A 420 13.15 7.85 -51.76
CA VAL A 420 13.67 8.37 -50.48
C VAL A 420 12.79 9.51 -49.98
N VAL A 421 12.86 9.82 -48.68
CA VAL A 421 12.20 11.00 -48.12
C VAL A 421 13.17 12.18 -48.09
N THR A 422 12.75 13.32 -48.64
CA THR A 422 13.54 14.56 -48.67
C THR A 422 12.77 15.71 -48.06
N TYR A 423 13.49 16.64 -47.45
CA TYR A 423 12.96 17.94 -47.05
C TYR A 423 13.83 19.01 -47.69
N GLY A 424 13.26 19.75 -48.64
CA GLY A 424 14.06 20.50 -49.61
C GLY A 424 14.94 19.55 -50.43
N THR A 425 16.24 19.83 -50.53
CA THR A 425 17.22 19.01 -51.27
C THR A 425 17.95 17.98 -50.39
N ALA A 426 17.73 18.01 -49.07
CA ALA A 426 18.37 17.14 -48.10
C ALA A 426 17.53 15.88 -47.81
N LEU A 427 18.19 14.78 -47.47
CA LEU A 427 17.50 13.58 -46.98
C LEU A 427 16.88 13.88 -45.61
N ALA A 428 15.58 13.58 -45.47
CA ALA A 428 14.85 13.80 -44.23
C ALA A 428 15.27 12.80 -43.15
N GLU A 429 15.08 13.18 -41.88
CA GLU A 429 15.21 12.24 -40.76
C GLU A 429 13.95 11.39 -40.64
N THR A 430 14.07 10.11 -40.97
CA THR A 430 12.95 9.19 -41.06
C THR A 430 12.84 8.30 -39.83
N LEU A 431 12.67 8.94 -38.66
CA LEU A 431 12.44 8.22 -37.40
C LEU A 431 11.09 7.52 -37.42
N TYR A 432 11.03 6.30 -36.91
CA TYR A 432 9.79 5.54 -36.80
C TYR A 432 9.70 4.83 -35.46
N SER A 433 8.47 4.57 -35.01
CA SER A 433 8.21 3.83 -33.78
C SER A 433 7.05 2.87 -33.97
N SER A 434 7.00 1.84 -33.13
CA SER A 434 6.01 0.77 -33.27
C SER A 434 4.57 1.29 -33.28
N SER A 435 4.17 2.01 -32.23
CA SER A 435 2.77 2.37 -32.01
C SER A 435 2.66 3.69 -31.25
N THR A 436 1.65 4.50 -31.59
CA THR A 436 1.28 5.68 -30.79
C THR A 436 -0.04 5.49 -30.06
N GLY A 437 -0.33 6.35 -29.10
CA GLY A 437 -1.63 6.41 -28.41
C GLY A 437 -2.63 7.33 -29.11
N GLY A 438 -2.59 7.43 -30.44
CA GLY A 438 -3.50 8.24 -31.21
C GLY A 438 -2.95 9.61 -31.65
N HIS A 439 -1.64 9.84 -31.49
CA HIS A 439 -0.92 11.05 -31.88
C HIS A 439 0.59 10.82 -31.80
N THR A 440 1.37 11.26 -32.79
CA THR A 440 2.85 11.23 -32.76
C THR A 440 3.40 12.42 -31.96
N ARG A 441 4.72 12.50 -31.77
CA ARG A 441 5.35 13.46 -30.85
C ARG A 441 6.37 14.31 -31.59
N ASP A 442 6.53 15.55 -31.13
CA ASP A 442 7.65 16.39 -31.54
C ASP A 442 8.97 15.74 -31.13
N SER A 443 9.98 15.80 -32.01
CA SER A 443 11.31 15.27 -31.70
C SER A 443 11.94 15.93 -30.46
N SER A 444 11.76 17.25 -30.28
CA SER A 444 12.26 17.98 -29.11
C SER A 444 11.59 17.58 -27.81
N ALA A 445 10.35 17.10 -27.84
CA ALA A 445 9.67 16.54 -26.65
C ALA A 445 10.26 15.20 -26.20
N VAL A 446 11.13 14.59 -27.03
CA VAL A 446 11.83 13.34 -26.72
C VAL A 446 13.30 13.59 -26.40
N TRP A 447 14.01 14.31 -27.26
CA TRP A 447 15.47 14.45 -27.19
C TRP A 447 15.96 15.89 -26.91
N GLY A 448 15.06 16.86 -26.79
CA GLY A 448 15.42 18.29 -26.71
C GLY A 448 15.89 18.86 -28.05
N GLY A 449 16.39 20.10 -28.04
CA GLY A 449 16.90 20.78 -29.24
C GLY A 449 15.81 21.28 -30.20
N PRO A 450 16.20 21.81 -31.38
CA PRO A 450 15.26 22.30 -32.38
C PRO A 450 14.51 21.13 -33.03
N THR A 451 13.18 21.25 -33.15
CA THR A 451 12.35 20.29 -33.89
C THR A 451 12.47 20.56 -35.39
N PRO A 452 12.96 19.61 -36.22
CA PRO A 452 12.86 19.73 -37.67
C PRO A 452 11.40 19.93 -38.08
N ALA A 453 11.12 20.79 -39.07
CA ALA A 453 9.75 21.16 -39.44
C ALA A 453 8.86 19.95 -39.79
N TYR A 454 9.47 18.88 -40.31
CA TYR A 454 8.83 17.62 -40.70
C TYR A 454 8.83 16.54 -39.61
N LEU A 455 9.37 16.79 -38.42
CA LEU A 455 9.30 15.88 -37.25
C LEU A 455 8.45 16.47 -36.12
N ARG A 456 7.31 17.05 -36.50
CA ARG A 456 6.29 17.52 -35.58
C ARG A 456 5.25 16.43 -35.32
N GLY A 457 4.64 16.46 -34.15
CA GLY A 457 3.56 15.56 -33.79
C GLY A 457 2.34 15.78 -34.68
N VAL A 458 1.83 14.70 -35.27
CA VAL A 458 0.59 14.66 -36.05
C VAL A 458 -0.41 13.72 -35.40
N LYS A 459 -1.70 13.90 -35.69
CA LYS A 459 -2.74 12.95 -35.26
C LYS A 459 -2.43 11.57 -35.85
N ASP A 460 -2.76 10.51 -35.12
CA ASP A 460 -2.48 9.14 -35.56
C ASP A 460 -3.60 8.22 -35.08
N GLU A 461 -4.84 8.54 -35.46
CA GLU A 461 -6.02 7.80 -35.01
C GLU A 461 -5.95 6.34 -35.45
N TRP A 462 -5.33 6.08 -36.61
CA TRP A 462 -5.04 4.77 -37.19
C TRP A 462 -4.31 3.83 -36.23
N SER A 463 -3.35 4.30 -35.43
CA SER A 463 -2.66 3.42 -34.48
C SER A 463 -3.58 2.85 -33.40
N THR A 464 -4.74 3.48 -33.16
CA THR A 464 -5.72 3.06 -32.15
C THR A 464 -6.93 2.32 -32.73
N MET A 465 -7.07 2.32 -34.06
CA MET A 465 -8.15 1.64 -34.77
C MET A 465 -7.99 0.12 -34.70
N VAL A 466 -9.12 -0.59 -34.75
CA VAL A 466 -9.14 -2.07 -34.78
C VAL A 466 -8.47 -2.61 -36.06
N SER A 467 -8.62 -1.90 -37.18
CA SER A 467 -8.02 -2.23 -38.48
C SER A 467 -6.49 -2.34 -38.46
N SER A 468 -5.82 -1.62 -37.54
CA SER A 468 -4.35 -1.70 -37.38
C SER A 468 -3.85 -3.06 -36.88
N LYS A 469 -4.73 -3.89 -36.31
CA LYS A 469 -4.38 -5.11 -35.57
C LYS A 469 -3.24 -4.87 -34.56
N ASN A 470 -3.20 -3.67 -33.98
CA ASN A 470 -2.17 -3.22 -33.06
C ASN A 470 -2.44 -3.75 -31.64
N PRO A 471 -1.58 -4.61 -31.09
CA PRO A 471 -1.75 -5.09 -29.71
C PRO A 471 -1.55 -3.97 -28.68
N TYR A 472 -0.93 -2.86 -29.07
CA TYR A 472 -0.70 -1.68 -28.22
C TYR A 472 -1.72 -0.56 -28.43
N ARG A 473 -2.85 -0.81 -29.13
CA ARG A 473 -3.95 0.17 -29.24
C ARG A 473 -4.52 0.56 -27.87
N SER A 474 -4.39 -0.34 -26.90
CA SER A 474 -4.72 -0.13 -25.49
C SER A 474 -3.99 -1.18 -24.65
N TRP A 475 -3.49 -0.80 -23.49
CA TRP A 475 -2.94 -1.71 -22.49
C TRP A 475 -3.35 -1.29 -21.09
N THR A 476 -3.28 -2.23 -20.16
CA THR A 476 -3.58 -2.04 -18.74
C THR A 476 -2.43 -2.54 -17.89
N ASP A 477 -2.05 -1.79 -16.86
CA ASP A 477 -1.03 -2.17 -15.88
C ASP A 477 -1.50 -1.80 -14.45
N SER A 478 -0.69 -2.11 -13.45
CA SER A 478 -1.01 -1.92 -12.04
C SER A 478 0.13 -1.21 -11.29
N LEU A 479 -0.22 -0.19 -10.52
CA LEU A 479 0.68 0.46 -9.56
C LEU A 479 0.24 0.11 -8.14
N THR A 480 1.07 -0.64 -7.40
CA THR A 480 0.74 -1.00 -6.03
C THR A 480 0.74 0.23 -5.11
N GLN A 481 0.00 0.19 -4.01
CA GLN A 481 0.04 1.26 -3.00
C GLN A 481 1.45 1.47 -2.43
N LYS A 482 2.26 0.41 -2.34
CA LYS A 482 3.65 0.51 -1.87
C LYS A 482 4.48 1.35 -2.83
N ASP A 483 4.36 1.07 -4.12
CA ASP A 483 5.14 1.75 -5.16
C ASP A 483 4.63 3.17 -5.39
N ALA A 484 3.31 3.39 -5.33
CA ALA A 484 2.71 4.72 -5.35
C ALA A 484 3.25 5.60 -4.21
N ARG A 485 3.28 5.10 -2.97
CA ARG A 485 3.87 5.85 -1.83
C ARG A 485 5.33 6.21 -2.07
N LYS A 486 6.12 5.28 -2.62
CA LYS A 486 7.54 5.49 -2.91
C LYS A 486 7.71 6.55 -4.00
N LEU A 487 6.98 6.42 -5.11
CA LEU A 487 7.02 7.32 -6.26
C LEU A 487 6.64 8.75 -5.86
N PHE A 488 5.54 8.91 -5.12
CA PHE A 488 5.01 10.23 -4.75
C PHE A 488 5.58 10.77 -3.43
N LYS A 489 6.43 10.00 -2.73
CA LYS A 489 6.95 10.33 -1.39
C LYS A 489 5.83 10.69 -0.39
N LEU A 490 4.68 10.02 -0.51
CA LEU A 490 3.52 10.23 0.36
C LEU A 490 3.37 9.05 1.35
N PRO A 491 2.87 9.30 2.57
CA PRO A 491 2.62 8.22 3.53
C PRO A 491 1.52 7.26 3.06
N SER A 492 0.70 7.69 2.10
CA SER A 492 -0.46 6.97 1.57
C SER A 492 -0.97 7.66 0.30
N VAL A 493 -1.54 6.93 -0.66
CA VAL A 493 -2.15 7.52 -1.87
C VAL A 493 -3.61 7.10 -1.99
N ALA A 494 -4.51 8.06 -2.07
CA ALA A 494 -5.96 7.86 -2.21
C ALA A 494 -6.39 7.89 -3.68
N LYS A 495 -5.82 8.84 -4.43
CA LYS A 495 -6.17 9.14 -5.82
C LYS A 495 -4.92 9.55 -6.58
N ILE A 496 -4.84 9.17 -7.84
CA ILE A 496 -3.85 9.68 -8.80
C ILE A 496 -4.62 10.34 -9.93
N SER A 497 -4.23 11.56 -10.31
CA SER A 497 -4.79 12.28 -11.46
C SER A 497 -3.71 12.46 -12.50
N ILE A 498 -4.03 12.17 -13.75
CA ILE A 498 -3.10 12.28 -14.89
C ILE A 498 -3.41 13.58 -15.63
N ALA A 499 -2.37 14.36 -15.94
CA ALA A 499 -2.46 15.49 -16.85
C ALA A 499 -1.72 15.14 -18.14
N SER A 500 -2.39 15.31 -19.28
CA SER A 500 -1.85 14.99 -20.60
C SER A 500 -1.37 16.23 -21.34
N SER A 501 -0.41 16.03 -22.24
CA SER A 501 0.01 16.97 -23.27
C SER A 501 -0.94 16.95 -24.48
N THR A 502 -0.73 17.85 -25.44
CA THR A 502 -1.51 17.92 -26.70
C THR A 502 -1.39 16.65 -27.55
N ASP A 503 -0.22 16.02 -27.54
CA ASP A 503 0.06 14.71 -28.16
C ASP A 503 -0.51 13.51 -27.39
N LYS A 504 -1.42 13.75 -26.43
CA LYS A 504 -2.05 12.77 -25.53
C LYS A 504 -1.08 12.06 -24.58
N THR A 505 0.21 12.42 -24.56
CA THR A 505 1.18 11.80 -23.66
C THR A 505 1.04 12.34 -22.24
N ILE A 506 1.52 11.59 -21.25
CA ILE A 506 1.51 12.05 -19.86
C ILE A 506 2.51 13.20 -19.66
N LYS A 507 2.00 14.35 -19.20
CA LYS A 507 2.80 15.49 -18.77
C LYS A 507 3.20 15.35 -17.30
N THR A 508 2.23 15.10 -16.42
CA THR A 508 2.44 14.90 -14.97
C THR A 508 1.42 13.95 -14.38
N ALA A 509 1.79 13.29 -13.27
CA ALA A 509 0.85 12.60 -12.40
C ALA A 509 0.81 13.31 -11.04
N THR A 510 -0.39 13.55 -10.51
CA THR A 510 -0.60 14.14 -9.17
C THR A 510 -1.29 13.14 -8.27
N ALA A 511 -0.60 12.69 -7.23
CA ALA A 511 -1.19 11.88 -6.16
C ALA A 511 -1.79 12.77 -5.06
N THR A 512 -2.95 12.37 -4.54
CA THR A 512 -3.54 12.92 -3.32
C THR A 512 -3.53 11.84 -2.25
N SER A 513 -2.96 12.12 -1.08
CA SER A 513 -2.98 11.23 0.06
C SER A 513 -4.33 11.24 0.78
N MET A 514 -4.55 10.28 1.67
CA MET A 514 -5.80 10.19 2.42
C MET A 514 -6.01 11.35 3.43
N ASP A 515 -4.93 12.02 3.85
CA ASP A 515 -4.97 13.24 4.66
C ASP A 515 -5.02 14.53 3.80
N GLY A 516 -5.21 14.40 2.47
CA GLY A 516 -5.45 15.51 1.55
C GLY A 516 -4.20 16.18 1.00
N LYS A 517 -2.98 15.75 1.40
CA LYS A 517 -1.74 16.27 0.82
C LYS A 517 -1.59 15.83 -0.62
N LYS A 518 -0.95 16.66 -1.43
CA LYS A 518 -0.70 16.37 -2.84
C LYS A 518 0.80 16.29 -3.10
N ALA A 519 1.17 15.42 -4.02
CA ALA A 519 2.52 15.35 -4.58
C ALA A 519 2.43 15.07 -6.07
N THR A 520 3.27 15.74 -6.85
CA THR A 520 3.28 15.66 -8.30
C THR A 520 4.63 15.16 -8.78
N VAL A 521 4.61 14.26 -9.74
CA VAL A 521 5.82 13.78 -10.44
C VAL A 521 5.69 14.05 -11.94
N SER A 522 6.82 14.14 -12.63
CA SER A 522 6.84 14.29 -14.09
C SER A 522 6.27 13.04 -14.76
N GLY A 523 5.76 13.17 -15.99
CA GLY A 523 5.34 12.03 -16.80
C GLY A 523 6.48 11.02 -17.03
N ARG A 524 7.71 11.51 -17.18
CA ARG A 524 8.92 10.67 -17.26
C ARG A 524 9.10 9.81 -16.02
N ASP A 525 9.08 10.41 -14.84
CA ASP A 525 9.26 9.70 -13.57
C ASP A 525 8.12 8.70 -13.34
N PHE A 526 6.89 9.08 -13.66
CA PHE A 526 5.74 8.18 -13.53
C PHE A 526 5.88 6.92 -14.38
N ARG A 527 6.34 7.08 -15.63
CA ARG A 527 6.53 5.97 -16.59
C ARG A 527 7.60 4.97 -16.17
N THR A 528 8.57 5.34 -15.34
CA THR A 528 9.60 4.41 -14.83
C THR A 528 9.00 3.23 -14.07
N SER A 529 7.75 3.35 -13.58
CA SER A 529 7.03 2.26 -12.93
C SER A 529 6.48 1.20 -13.89
N PHE A 530 6.51 1.44 -15.20
CA PHE A 530 5.90 0.59 -16.24
C PHE A 530 6.91 0.30 -17.37
N ASN A 531 8.17 0.02 -16.99
CA ASN A 531 9.32 -0.16 -17.88
C ASN A 531 9.65 1.03 -18.80
N GLY A 532 8.99 2.18 -18.64
CA GLY A 532 9.25 3.39 -19.43
C GLY A 532 8.74 3.36 -20.87
N LEU A 533 8.07 2.29 -21.32
CA LEU A 533 7.95 1.97 -22.75
C LEU A 533 6.89 2.78 -23.51
N SER A 534 5.86 3.29 -22.82
CA SER A 534 4.85 4.15 -23.46
C SER A 534 4.72 5.52 -22.80
N PRO A 535 4.74 6.62 -23.58
CA PRO A 535 4.39 7.96 -23.12
C PRO A 535 2.87 8.20 -23.03
N TRP A 536 2.00 7.39 -23.64
CA TRP A 536 0.55 7.60 -23.65
C TRP A 536 -0.12 6.88 -22.48
N ILE A 537 -0.10 7.53 -21.32
CA ILE A 537 -0.83 7.10 -20.13
C ILE A 537 -2.03 8.02 -19.95
N PHE A 538 -3.23 7.45 -19.92
CA PHE A 538 -4.48 8.22 -19.94
C PHE A 538 -5.11 8.31 -18.56
N THR A 539 -5.14 7.22 -17.80
CA THR A 539 -5.83 7.19 -16.51
C THR A 539 -5.10 6.34 -15.48
N ALA A 540 -5.28 6.71 -14.21
CA ALA A 540 -4.88 5.93 -13.04
C ALA A 540 -6.05 5.89 -12.07
N LYS A 541 -6.73 4.75 -11.96
CA LYS A 541 -7.94 4.59 -11.13
C LYS A 541 -7.69 3.55 -10.03
N PRO A 542 -8.25 3.70 -8.82
CA PRO A 542 -8.24 2.62 -7.84
C PRO A 542 -8.76 1.31 -8.46
N ALA A 543 -8.06 0.19 -8.27
CA ALA A 543 -8.45 -1.08 -8.89
C ALA A 543 -9.83 -1.56 -8.36
N SER A 544 -10.70 -2.07 -9.25
CA SER A 544 -12.02 -2.59 -8.88
C SER A 544 -11.89 -3.70 -7.81
N GLY A 545 -12.75 -3.66 -6.79
CA GLY A 545 -12.66 -4.54 -5.60
C GLY A 545 -11.73 -4.03 -4.49
N THR A 546 -10.99 -2.93 -4.71
CA THR A 546 -10.11 -2.31 -3.70
C THR A 546 -10.61 -0.95 -3.20
N THR A 547 -11.91 -0.64 -3.36
CA THR A 547 -12.51 0.51 -2.69
C THR A 547 -12.19 0.45 -1.21
N THR A 548 -11.68 1.56 -0.64
CA THR A 548 -11.41 1.75 0.79
C THR A 548 -12.68 1.46 1.61
N ALA A 549 -12.92 0.18 1.91
CA ALA A 549 -14.04 -0.23 2.71
C ALA A 549 -13.79 0.31 4.12
N ASN A 550 -14.54 1.34 4.50
CA ASN A 550 -14.62 1.81 5.87
C ASN A 550 -15.19 0.67 6.72
N SER A 551 -14.30 -0.15 7.28
CA SER A 551 -14.70 -1.29 8.10
C SER A 551 -15.14 -0.78 9.46
N THR A 552 -16.43 -0.87 9.76
CA THR A 552 -16.94 -0.55 11.10
C THR A 552 -16.24 -1.42 12.14
N ILE A 553 -15.71 -0.80 13.19
CA ILE A 553 -14.93 -1.49 14.21
C ILE A 553 -15.88 -2.24 15.15
N ASN A 554 -15.74 -3.56 15.18
CA ASN A 554 -16.34 -4.41 16.21
C ASN A 554 -15.24 -4.84 17.19
N PRO A 555 -15.27 -4.39 18.46
CA PRO A 555 -14.21 -4.70 19.44
C PRO A 555 -14.00 -6.20 19.66
N ALA A 556 -15.03 -7.02 19.45
CA ALA A 556 -14.94 -8.49 19.56
C ALA A 556 -14.04 -9.13 18.49
N LYS A 557 -13.70 -8.41 17.40
CA LYS A 557 -12.73 -8.87 16.39
C LYS A 557 -11.28 -8.53 16.76
N TYR A 558 -11.05 -7.83 17.88
CA TYR A 558 -9.73 -7.35 18.31
C TYR A 558 -9.31 -7.90 19.67
N CYS A 559 -9.84 -9.06 20.06
CA CYS A 559 -9.49 -9.74 21.30
C CYS A 559 -7.99 -10.08 21.33
N SER A 560 -7.27 -9.60 22.34
CA SER A 560 -5.89 -10.00 22.65
C SER A 560 -5.83 -11.39 23.31
N THR A 561 -6.93 -11.81 23.92
CA THR A 561 -7.19 -13.19 24.40
C THR A 561 -8.68 -13.39 24.61
N THR A 562 -9.13 -14.63 24.57
CA THR A 562 -10.50 -15.04 24.86
C THR A 562 -10.52 -16.02 26.03
N VAL A 563 -11.21 -15.65 27.11
CA VAL A 563 -11.38 -16.47 28.31
C VAL A 563 -12.63 -17.31 28.18
N LYS A 564 -12.47 -18.63 28.22
CA LYS A 564 -13.58 -19.60 28.25
C LYS A 564 -14.20 -19.67 29.66
N SER A 565 -15.48 -20.06 29.73
CA SER A 565 -16.15 -20.33 31.01
C SER A 565 -15.35 -21.33 31.85
N GLY A 566 -15.26 -21.10 33.16
CA GLY A 566 -14.44 -21.90 34.09
C GLY A 566 -12.99 -21.45 34.23
N ALA A 567 -12.42 -20.75 33.24
CA ALA A 567 -11.05 -20.23 33.34
C ALA A 567 -10.95 -18.94 34.19
N SER A 568 -9.77 -18.70 34.76
CA SER A 568 -9.50 -17.51 35.59
C SER A 568 -9.38 -16.23 34.76
N ILE A 569 -10.33 -15.31 34.93
CA ILE A 569 -10.30 -13.98 34.30
C ILE A 569 -9.08 -13.18 34.77
N GLN A 570 -8.73 -13.25 36.07
CA GLN A 570 -7.59 -12.48 36.60
C GLN A 570 -6.26 -12.95 36.00
N LYS A 571 -6.08 -14.27 35.79
CA LYS A 571 -4.88 -14.81 35.14
C LYS A 571 -4.73 -14.25 33.72
N ALA A 572 -5.82 -14.21 32.95
CA ALA A 572 -5.81 -13.65 31.60
C ALA A 572 -5.50 -12.15 31.58
N ILE A 573 -6.04 -11.37 32.54
CA ILE A 573 -5.72 -9.95 32.70
C ILE A 573 -4.25 -9.73 33.03
N ASN A 574 -3.70 -10.53 33.95
CA ASN A 574 -2.31 -10.42 34.38
C ASN A 574 -1.33 -10.76 33.24
N ALA A 575 -1.67 -11.76 32.42
CA ALA A 575 -0.84 -12.21 31.30
C ALA A 575 -0.78 -11.22 30.12
N LYS A 576 -1.65 -10.22 30.07
CA LYS A 576 -1.71 -9.25 28.97
C LYS A 576 -1.24 -7.86 29.39
N PRO A 577 -0.65 -7.08 28.47
CA PRO A 577 -0.18 -5.72 28.76
C PRO A 577 -1.35 -4.77 29.04
N GLU A 578 -1.02 -3.56 29.50
CA GLU A 578 -1.95 -2.43 29.45
C GLU A 578 -2.47 -2.21 28.03
N GLY A 579 -3.69 -1.70 27.88
CA GLY A 579 -4.31 -1.45 26.57
C GLY A 579 -4.94 -2.68 25.89
N ALA A 580 -4.65 -3.90 26.35
CA ALA A 580 -5.18 -5.12 25.75
C ALA A 580 -6.71 -5.27 25.85
N VAL A 581 -7.31 -5.95 24.88
CA VAL A 581 -8.74 -6.33 24.89
C VAL A 581 -8.86 -7.78 25.36
N ILE A 582 -9.44 -7.97 26.54
CA ILE A 582 -9.70 -9.28 27.15
C ILE A 582 -11.15 -9.65 26.88
N CYS A 583 -11.35 -10.65 26.03
CA CYS A 583 -12.68 -11.11 25.67
C CYS A 583 -13.14 -12.25 26.58
N LEU A 584 -14.41 -12.24 26.95
CA LEU A 584 -15.09 -13.34 27.61
C LEU A 584 -15.97 -14.05 26.59
N GLY A 585 -15.80 -15.36 26.48
CA GLY A 585 -16.73 -16.21 25.75
C GLY A 585 -18.14 -16.16 26.35
N THR A 586 -19.11 -16.75 25.66
CA THR A 586 -20.46 -16.95 26.20
C THR A 586 -20.42 -17.90 27.40
N GLY A 587 -21.21 -17.62 28.43
CA GLY A 587 -21.32 -18.48 29.62
C GLY A 587 -21.16 -17.74 30.94
N THR A 588 -21.07 -18.52 32.01
CA THR A 588 -21.08 -18.05 33.40
C THR A 588 -19.69 -18.14 34.01
N PHE A 589 -19.17 -17.01 34.44
CA PHE A 589 -17.90 -16.88 35.14
C PHE A 589 -18.17 -16.59 36.60
N LYS A 590 -17.34 -17.12 37.50
CA LYS A 590 -17.52 -16.96 38.95
C LYS A 590 -16.38 -16.16 39.61
N PRO A 591 -16.06 -14.94 39.11
CA PRO A 591 -14.90 -14.20 39.62
C PRO A 591 -15.18 -13.57 40.99
N THR A 592 -14.11 -13.45 41.76
CA THR A 592 -14.08 -12.66 42.99
C THR A 592 -13.04 -11.56 42.84
N GLY A 593 -13.48 -10.31 42.70
CA GLY A 593 -12.63 -9.13 42.81
C GLY A 593 -11.63 -8.92 41.68
N VAL A 594 -12.00 -9.19 40.43
CA VAL A 594 -11.12 -9.01 39.26
C VAL A 594 -10.67 -7.55 39.11
N LYS A 595 -9.37 -7.30 38.93
CA LYS A 595 -8.80 -5.96 38.77
C LYS A 595 -8.19 -5.80 37.38
N LEU A 596 -8.71 -4.86 36.60
CA LEU A 596 -8.15 -4.51 35.28
C LEU A 596 -6.89 -3.64 35.43
N LYS A 597 -5.92 -3.81 34.54
CA LYS A 597 -4.80 -2.86 34.37
C LYS A 597 -5.25 -1.62 33.58
N SER A 598 -4.44 -0.56 33.57
CA SER A 598 -4.78 0.67 32.86
C SER A 598 -5.00 0.39 31.37
N ARG A 599 -5.90 1.17 30.74
CA ARG A 599 -6.28 1.07 29.31
C ARG A 599 -6.87 -0.27 28.84
N GLN A 600 -6.88 -1.33 29.66
CA GLN A 600 -7.44 -2.62 29.27
C GLN A 600 -8.96 -2.57 29.12
N THR A 601 -9.48 -3.36 28.17
CA THR A 601 -10.92 -3.54 27.96
C THR A 601 -11.32 -4.97 28.32
N LEU A 602 -12.32 -5.16 29.20
CA LEU A 602 -12.97 -6.46 29.44
C LEU A 602 -14.31 -6.50 28.71
N LEU A 603 -14.44 -7.40 27.75
CA LEU A 603 -15.57 -7.41 26.80
C LEU A 603 -16.25 -8.79 26.72
N GLY A 604 -17.57 -8.85 26.81
CA GLY A 604 -18.32 -10.06 26.43
C GLY A 604 -18.59 -10.11 24.92
N VAL A 605 -18.24 -11.21 24.24
CA VAL A 605 -18.39 -11.30 22.77
C VAL A 605 -19.83 -11.60 22.32
N GLY A 606 -20.68 -12.17 23.18
CA GLY A 606 -22.06 -12.57 22.86
C GLY A 606 -23.16 -11.67 23.43
N SER A 607 -23.00 -10.34 23.42
CA SER A 607 -24.02 -9.36 23.86
C SER A 607 -24.68 -9.68 25.22
N THR A 608 -23.94 -9.57 26.33
CA THR A 608 -24.36 -9.90 27.72
C THR A 608 -24.59 -11.37 28.05
N LYS A 609 -24.41 -12.30 27.09
CA LYS A 609 -24.35 -13.75 27.37
C LYS A 609 -23.12 -14.19 28.19
N SER A 610 -22.18 -13.27 28.44
CA SER A 610 -21.07 -13.46 29.37
C SER A 610 -21.46 -12.89 30.74
N VAL A 611 -21.74 -13.76 31.71
CA VAL A 611 -22.27 -13.38 33.02
C VAL A 611 -21.23 -13.63 34.10
N LEU A 612 -20.90 -12.61 34.89
CA LEU A 612 -20.17 -12.73 36.14
C LEU A 612 -21.16 -12.99 37.26
N ASP A 613 -21.10 -14.18 37.84
CA ASP A 613 -22.06 -14.70 38.80
C ASP A 613 -21.42 -14.84 40.20
N GLY A 614 -21.95 -14.05 41.14
CA GLY A 614 -21.55 -14.05 42.54
C GLY A 614 -22.07 -15.22 43.37
N ARG A 615 -22.90 -16.09 42.76
CA ARG A 615 -23.63 -17.17 43.44
C ARG A 615 -22.87 -18.51 43.41
N ILE A 616 -23.22 -19.35 44.37
CA ILE A 616 -22.89 -20.77 44.38
C ILE A 616 -24.18 -21.57 44.45
N GLU A 617 -24.20 -22.77 43.86
CA GLU A 617 -25.31 -23.69 44.06
C GLU A 617 -25.27 -24.23 45.50
N VAL A 618 -26.45 -24.39 46.10
CA VAL A 618 -26.59 -24.87 47.48
C VAL A 618 -27.67 -25.94 47.54
N LYS A 619 -27.45 -26.95 48.39
CA LYS A 619 -28.42 -28.04 48.62
C LYS A 619 -29.40 -27.64 49.72
N ALA A 620 -30.68 -27.91 49.51
CA ALA A 620 -31.74 -27.68 50.48
C ALA A 620 -32.27 -29.01 50.99
N LYS A 621 -32.29 -29.22 52.31
CA LYS A 621 -32.85 -30.41 52.96
C LYS A 621 -34.22 -30.08 53.53
N LYS A 622 -35.19 -30.99 53.39
CA LYS A 622 -36.53 -30.82 54.00
C LYS A 622 -36.38 -30.78 55.52
N ALA A 623 -37.06 -29.83 56.16
CA ALA A 623 -37.06 -29.63 57.61
C ALA A 623 -38.48 -29.22 58.02
N ALA A 624 -39.30 -30.22 58.39
CA ALA A 624 -40.75 -30.09 58.55
C ALA A 624 -41.42 -29.51 57.27
N LYS A 625 -42.22 -28.45 57.40
CA LYS A 625 -42.96 -27.79 56.30
C LYS A 625 -42.08 -26.83 55.46
N ILE A 626 -40.81 -26.64 55.82
CA ILE A 626 -39.86 -25.73 55.15
C ILE A 626 -38.58 -26.47 54.77
N TYR A 627 -37.62 -25.77 54.14
CA TYR A 627 -36.33 -26.33 53.72
C TYR A 627 -35.18 -25.59 54.41
N LYS A 628 -34.19 -26.35 54.89
CA LYS A 628 -32.96 -25.86 55.51
C LYS A 628 -31.79 -25.93 54.52
N ILE A 629 -31.02 -24.84 54.44
CA ILE A 629 -29.78 -24.74 53.67
C ILE A 629 -28.67 -24.36 54.65
N SER A 630 -27.80 -25.30 54.98
CA SER A 630 -26.60 -25.02 55.78
C SER A 630 -25.49 -24.48 54.87
N SER A 631 -24.81 -23.39 55.27
CA SER A 631 -23.72 -22.84 54.47
C SER A 631 -22.67 -22.12 55.32
N LYS A 632 -21.40 -22.52 55.15
CA LYS A 632 -20.26 -21.84 55.80
C LYS A 632 -20.14 -20.37 55.43
N TYR A 633 -20.78 -19.92 54.34
CA TYR A 633 -20.74 -18.52 53.92
C TYR A 633 -21.74 -17.63 54.67
N ILE A 634 -22.64 -18.20 55.47
CA ILE A 634 -23.48 -17.44 56.39
C ILE A 634 -22.65 -17.08 57.62
N PRO A 635 -22.52 -15.79 57.98
CA PRO A 635 -21.73 -15.39 59.13
C PRO A 635 -22.41 -15.82 60.43
N ALA A 636 -21.62 -16.14 61.46
CA ALA A 636 -22.12 -16.57 62.77
C ALA A 636 -22.91 -15.47 63.52
N LYS A 637 -22.68 -14.20 63.18
CA LYS A 637 -23.42 -13.04 63.69
C LYS A 637 -23.71 -12.07 62.54
N ALA A 638 -24.85 -11.39 62.60
CA ALA A 638 -25.15 -10.30 61.67
C ALA A 638 -24.21 -9.11 61.96
N LYS A 639 -23.80 -8.36 60.91
CA LYS A 639 -22.90 -7.22 61.12
C LYS A 639 -23.63 -6.06 61.80
N LYS A 640 -23.09 -5.52 62.90
CA LYS A 640 -23.69 -4.40 63.63
C LYS A 640 -23.69 -3.06 62.84
N SER A 641 -22.83 -2.92 61.83
CA SER A 641 -22.52 -1.65 61.17
C SER A 641 -23.43 -1.21 60.01
N ALA A 642 -24.54 -1.91 59.73
CA ALA A 642 -25.44 -1.54 58.63
C ALA A 642 -26.67 -0.77 59.11
N ALA A 643 -26.91 0.42 58.56
CA ALA A 643 -28.11 1.21 58.83
C ALA A 643 -29.34 0.61 58.15
N CYS A 644 -29.98 -0.38 58.79
CA CYS A 644 -31.19 -1.03 58.29
C CYS A 644 -32.46 -0.35 58.78
N LYS A 645 -33.53 -0.38 57.98
CA LYS A 645 -34.86 0.03 58.44
C LYS A 645 -35.29 -0.84 59.65
N PRO A 646 -36.10 -0.31 60.59
CA PRO A 646 -36.67 -1.14 61.64
C PRO A 646 -37.34 -2.40 61.06
N GLY A 647 -37.07 -3.56 61.65
CA GLY A 647 -37.58 -4.84 61.15
C GLY A 647 -36.99 -5.30 59.80
N ALA A 648 -35.92 -4.68 59.28
CA ALA A 648 -35.21 -5.16 58.10
C ALA A 648 -33.85 -5.77 58.45
N GLN A 649 -33.48 -6.85 57.78
CA GLN A 649 -32.21 -7.56 58.01
C GLN A 649 -31.18 -7.23 56.92
N CYS A 650 -30.93 -5.95 56.60
CA CYS A 650 -29.98 -5.56 55.55
C CYS A 650 -28.49 -5.77 55.91
N ASN A 651 -28.21 -6.20 57.14
CA ASN A 651 -26.88 -6.41 57.72
C ASN A 651 -26.23 -7.75 57.35
N THR A 652 -26.94 -8.60 56.61
CA THR A 652 -26.44 -9.90 56.14
C THR A 652 -26.41 -9.94 54.62
N ALA A 653 -25.22 -10.09 54.04
CA ALA A 653 -25.05 -9.88 52.60
C ALA A 653 -25.57 -11.03 51.72
N GLN A 654 -25.76 -12.22 52.29
CA GLN A 654 -26.10 -13.43 51.55
C GLN A 654 -27.55 -13.40 51.07
N LEU A 655 -27.72 -13.34 49.75
CA LEU A 655 -29.01 -13.39 49.06
C LEU A 655 -29.30 -14.80 48.58
N LEU A 656 -30.48 -15.33 48.90
CA LEU A 656 -30.93 -16.64 48.44
C LEU A 656 -31.76 -16.48 47.16
N PHE A 657 -31.56 -17.39 46.23
CA PHE A 657 -32.25 -17.45 44.95
C PHE A 657 -32.87 -18.82 44.76
N ALA A 658 -34.05 -18.86 44.15
CA ALA A 658 -34.67 -20.09 43.66
C ALA A 658 -34.83 -19.99 42.14
N ASN A 659 -34.31 -20.99 41.42
CA ASN A 659 -34.34 -21.07 39.94
C ASN A 659 -33.88 -19.79 39.24
N GLY A 660 -32.87 -19.11 39.83
CA GLY A 660 -32.30 -17.87 39.30
C GLY A 660 -32.96 -16.57 39.76
N SER A 661 -34.14 -16.63 40.39
CA SER A 661 -34.86 -15.46 40.92
C SER A 661 -34.55 -15.21 42.39
N PRO A 662 -34.33 -13.94 42.82
CA PRO A 662 -34.06 -13.63 44.21
C PRO A 662 -35.30 -13.85 45.10
N LEU A 663 -35.09 -14.40 46.29
CA LEU A 663 -36.14 -14.58 47.31
C LEU A 663 -36.20 -13.37 48.25
N LYS A 664 -37.38 -13.13 48.85
CA LYS A 664 -37.58 -12.05 49.81
C LYS A 664 -37.17 -12.50 51.22
N ARG A 665 -36.31 -11.74 51.89
CA ARG A 665 -35.92 -12.03 53.27
C ARG A 665 -37.03 -11.64 54.26
N VAL A 666 -37.28 -12.47 55.27
CA VAL A 666 -38.21 -12.22 56.38
C VAL A 666 -37.48 -12.23 57.73
N THR A 667 -38.07 -11.61 58.76
CA THR A 667 -37.41 -11.37 60.05
C THR A 667 -37.36 -12.57 60.99
N ALA A 668 -38.28 -13.51 60.84
CA ALA A 668 -38.44 -14.65 61.74
C ALA A 668 -38.74 -15.93 60.95
N LYS A 669 -38.36 -17.08 61.52
CA LYS A 669 -38.59 -18.41 60.93
C LYS A 669 -40.08 -18.69 60.66
N SER A 670 -40.98 -18.22 61.53
CA SER A 670 -42.43 -18.38 61.40
C SER A 670 -43.03 -17.65 60.18
N LYS A 671 -42.34 -16.62 59.66
CA LYS A 671 -42.78 -15.85 58.47
C LYS A 671 -42.33 -16.48 57.15
N VAL A 672 -41.65 -17.63 57.18
CA VAL A 672 -41.14 -18.30 55.98
C VAL A 672 -42.28 -19.00 55.23
N LYS A 673 -42.58 -18.47 54.06
CA LYS A 673 -43.49 -19.05 53.05
C LYS A 673 -42.81 -19.15 51.68
N ALA A 674 -43.50 -19.73 50.69
CA ALA A 674 -43.01 -19.78 49.31
C ALA A 674 -42.58 -18.38 48.82
N GLY A 675 -41.42 -18.31 48.16
CA GLY A 675 -40.84 -17.03 47.71
C GLY A 675 -40.07 -16.23 48.78
N THR A 676 -40.01 -16.72 50.02
CA THR A 676 -39.33 -16.04 51.13
C THR A 676 -38.31 -16.90 51.85
N TYR A 677 -37.39 -16.28 52.58
CA TYR A 677 -36.41 -16.98 53.39
C TYR A 677 -36.00 -16.21 54.65
N TRP A 678 -35.58 -16.94 55.69
CA TRP A 678 -35.04 -16.42 56.94
C TRP A 678 -33.58 -16.87 57.11
N VAL A 679 -32.76 -16.03 57.74
CA VAL A 679 -31.35 -16.36 58.04
C VAL A 679 -31.23 -16.69 59.52
N ASP A 680 -30.73 -17.90 59.80
CA ASP A 680 -30.34 -18.35 61.13
C ASP A 680 -28.82 -18.20 61.30
N HIS A 681 -28.41 -17.12 61.96
CA HIS A 681 -27.00 -16.86 62.23
C HIS A 681 -26.40 -17.84 63.24
N LYS A 682 -27.17 -18.25 64.25
CA LYS A 682 -26.72 -19.16 65.32
C LYS A 682 -26.31 -20.50 64.71
N ASN A 683 -27.12 -21.03 63.78
CA ASN A 683 -26.88 -22.32 63.14
C ASN A 683 -26.23 -22.22 61.75
N ARG A 684 -25.80 -21.02 61.32
CA ARG A 684 -25.23 -20.73 59.98
C ARG A 684 -26.06 -21.34 58.84
N ALA A 685 -27.37 -21.19 58.93
CA ALA A 685 -28.33 -21.80 58.03
C ALA A 685 -29.33 -20.78 57.47
N LEU A 686 -29.97 -21.13 56.37
CA LEU A 686 -31.11 -20.42 55.83
C LEU A 686 -32.32 -21.35 55.83
N TYR A 687 -33.50 -20.80 56.10
CA TYR A 687 -34.76 -21.51 56.02
C TYR A 687 -35.63 -20.87 54.94
N THR A 688 -36.14 -21.68 54.01
CA THR A 688 -36.94 -21.21 52.86
C THR A 688 -38.18 -22.08 52.66
N GLY A 689 -39.25 -21.50 52.14
CA GLY A 689 -40.37 -22.28 51.61
C GLY A 689 -39.98 -23.06 50.36
N LYS A 690 -40.84 -24.00 49.92
CA LYS A 690 -40.67 -24.75 48.67
C LYS A 690 -40.48 -23.79 47.49
N ALA A 691 -39.56 -24.11 46.59
CA ALA A 691 -39.37 -23.31 45.39
C ALA A 691 -40.62 -23.43 44.49
N PRO A 692 -41.00 -22.38 43.74
CA PRO A 692 -42.21 -22.40 42.90
C PRO A 692 -42.15 -23.34 41.67
N SER A 693 -41.22 -24.30 41.60
CA SER A 693 -40.97 -25.12 40.41
C SER A 693 -40.55 -26.56 40.76
N LYS A 694 -40.90 -27.51 39.87
CA LYS A 694 -40.55 -28.94 39.97
C LYS A 694 -39.03 -29.19 40.12
N LYS A 695 -38.15 -28.29 39.64
CA LYS A 695 -36.68 -28.47 39.66
C LYS A 695 -35.98 -28.08 40.99
N ASN A 696 -36.64 -27.36 41.90
CA ASN A 696 -36.15 -26.98 43.23
C ASN A 696 -34.67 -26.55 43.34
N LYS A 697 -34.12 -25.78 42.39
CA LYS A 697 -32.72 -25.35 42.42
C LYS A 697 -32.52 -24.09 43.26
N TYR A 698 -31.62 -24.14 44.23
CA TYR A 698 -31.25 -23.00 45.06
C TYR A 698 -29.82 -22.55 44.81
N SER A 699 -29.61 -21.24 44.84
CA SER A 699 -28.26 -20.66 44.80
C SER A 699 -28.13 -19.52 45.80
N LEU A 700 -26.93 -19.35 46.34
CA LEU A 700 -26.62 -18.38 47.37
C LEU A 700 -25.57 -17.41 46.86
N ALA A 701 -25.85 -16.10 46.92
CA ALA A 701 -24.83 -15.08 46.71
C ALA A 701 -23.82 -15.13 47.86
N VAL A 702 -22.54 -15.28 47.52
CA VAL A 702 -21.45 -15.38 48.52
C VAL A 702 -20.24 -14.51 48.21
N ARG A 703 -20.05 -14.12 46.94
CA ARG A 703 -18.89 -13.30 46.52
C ARG A 703 -19.16 -11.82 46.79
N SER A 704 -18.13 -11.10 47.25
CA SER A 704 -18.28 -9.71 47.71
C SER A 704 -18.08 -8.66 46.62
N LYS A 705 -17.44 -9.00 45.49
CA LYS A 705 -17.16 -8.08 44.38
C LYS A 705 -16.91 -8.84 43.10
N ALA A 706 -17.40 -8.33 41.97
CA ALA A 706 -17.13 -8.88 40.65
C ALA A 706 -15.81 -8.37 40.10
N LEU A 707 -15.71 -7.04 39.94
CA LEU A 707 -14.55 -6.40 39.32
C LEU A 707 -14.34 -4.95 39.75
N SER A 708 -13.14 -4.45 39.47
CA SER A 708 -12.78 -3.03 39.53
C SER A 708 -11.93 -2.59 38.34
N THR A 709 -12.18 -1.38 37.85
CA THR A 709 -11.44 -0.77 36.72
C THR A 709 -10.23 0.05 37.19
N SER A 710 -9.27 0.24 36.29
CA SER A 710 -8.17 1.21 36.41
C SER A 710 -8.37 2.37 35.41
N THR A 711 -7.38 3.26 35.30
CA THR A 711 -7.42 4.45 34.46
C THR A 711 -7.56 4.07 32.99
N PHE A 712 -8.52 4.68 32.29
CA PHE A 712 -8.94 4.34 30.93
C PHE A 712 -9.36 2.88 30.71
N SER A 713 -9.50 2.07 31.77
CA SER A 713 -9.99 0.71 31.61
C SER A 713 -11.49 0.72 31.31
N ARG A 714 -11.92 -0.22 30.48
CA ARG A 714 -13.29 -0.28 29.97
C ARG A 714 -13.88 -1.65 30.27
N VAL A 715 -15.16 -1.70 30.59
CA VAL A 715 -15.88 -2.95 30.80
C VAL A 715 -17.23 -2.90 30.10
N GLY A 716 -17.57 -3.93 29.36
CA GLY A 716 -18.84 -3.90 28.65
C GLY A 716 -19.29 -5.19 28.00
N ARG A 717 -20.57 -5.20 27.60
CA ARG A 717 -21.27 -6.38 27.05
C ARG A 717 -21.28 -7.60 27.99
N ILE A 718 -21.31 -7.36 29.31
CA ILE A 718 -21.35 -8.40 30.34
C ILE A 718 -22.53 -8.22 31.30
N GLY A 719 -22.97 -9.31 31.90
CA GLY A 719 -23.85 -9.31 33.07
C GLY A 719 -23.06 -9.47 34.37
N VAL A 720 -23.50 -8.83 35.45
CA VAL A 720 -22.95 -8.97 36.80
C VAL A 720 -24.12 -9.20 37.75
N VAL A 721 -24.23 -10.41 38.30
CA VAL A 721 -25.41 -10.84 39.03
C VAL A 721 -25.08 -11.52 40.35
N GLY A 722 -25.87 -11.24 41.39
CA GLY A 722 -25.91 -12.08 42.59
C GLY A 722 -24.68 -12.00 43.49
N TYR A 723 -24.13 -10.80 43.70
CA TYR A 723 -23.04 -10.57 44.63
C TYR A 723 -23.54 -10.22 46.04
N ALA A 724 -22.91 -10.83 47.05
CA ALA A 724 -23.09 -10.55 48.47
C ALA A 724 -22.11 -9.45 48.92
N ASN A 725 -22.16 -8.31 48.25
CA ASN A 725 -21.36 -7.14 48.58
C ASN A 725 -21.88 -6.46 49.86
N ALA A 726 -20.95 -6.01 50.69
CA ALA A 726 -21.27 -5.35 51.95
C ALA A 726 -21.90 -3.96 51.73
N THR A 727 -22.50 -3.42 52.79
CA THR A 727 -23.02 -2.04 52.81
C THR A 727 -21.97 -1.05 52.30
N ASN A 728 -22.39 -0.09 51.48
CA ASN A 728 -21.56 0.96 50.86
C ASN A 728 -20.46 0.45 49.90
N THR A 729 -20.54 -0.80 49.45
CA THR A 729 -19.61 -1.36 48.46
C THR A 729 -20.33 -1.76 47.18
N GLY A 730 -19.71 -1.52 46.02
CA GLY A 730 -20.24 -1.93 44.72
C GLY A 730 -19.84 -3.34 44.30
N ALA A 731 -20.75 -4.07 43.64
CA ALA A 731 -20.40 -5.30 42.93
C ALA A 731 -19.45 -5.01 41.75
N VAL A 732 -19.68 -3.89 41.06
CA VAL A 732 -18.78 -3.32 40.05
C VAL A 732 -18.23 -2.00 40.59
N VAL A 733 -16.91 -1.82 40.57
CA VAL A 733 -16.28 -0.58 41.05
C VAL A 733 -15.51 0.12 39.92
N LEU A 734 -16.01 1.27 39.47
CA LEU A 734 -15.37 2.13 38.48
C LEU A 734 -14.42 3.11 39.18
N LYS A 735 -13.16 2.68 39.39
CA LYS A 735 -12.20 3.37 40.28
C LYS A 735 -11.23 4.32 39.56
N GLY A 736 -10.70 3.91 38.40
CA GLY A 736 -9.71 4.71 37.68
C GLY A 736 -10.28 5.90 36.91
N ALA A 737 -9.44 6.91 36.65
CA ALA A 737 -9.83 8.08 35.88
C ALA A 737 -10.20 7.67 34.44
N HIS A 738 -11.23 8.29 33.87
CA HIS A 738 -11.75 8.00 32.53
C HIS A 738 -12.12 6.53 32.30
N SER A 739 -12.42 5.77 33.36
CA SER A 739 -12.91 4.40 33.21
C SER A 739 -14.31 4.39 32.59
N GLN A 740 -14.68 3.28 31.96
CA GLN A 740 -15.96 3.20 31.24
C GLN A 740 -16.70 1.91 31.51
N ALA A 741 -18.03 2.01 31.61
CA ALA A 741 -18.96 0.90 31.55
C ALA A 741 -19.89 1.08 30.35
N PHE A 742 -20.00 0.08 29.48
CA PHE A 742 -20.88 0.14 28.31
C PHE A 742 -21.66 -1.16 28.09
N SER A 743 -22.97 -1.09 27.83
CA SER A 743 -23.80 -2.29 27.65
C SER A 743 -23.61 -3.32 28.78
N LEU A 744 -23.59 -2.82 30.02
CA LEU A 744 -23.33 -3.58 31.24
C LEU A 744 -24.64 -3.75 32.02
N ARG A 745 -24.97 -4.99 32.41
CA ARG A 745 -26.08 -5.26 33.34
C ARG A 745 -25.53 -5.55 34.73
N SER A 746 -25.97 -4.81 35.75
CA SER A 746 -25.67 -5.07 37.16
C SER A 746 -26.97 -5.32 37.90
N ALA A 747 -27.20 -6.57 38.33
CA ALA A 747 -28.47 -6.96 38.92
C ALA A 747 -28.39 -7.86 40.14
N ASP A 748 -29.43 -7.78 40.98
CA ASP A 748 -29.67 -8.70 42.09
C ASP A 748 -28.48 -8.80 43.08
N ASN A 749 -27.76 -7.69 43.28
CA ASN A 749 -26.66 -7.60 44.23
C ASN A 749 -27.16 -7.07 45.59
N HIS A 750 -26.54 -7.49 46.69
CA HIS A 750 -26.98 -7.10 48.04
C HIS A 750 -26.81 -5.60 48.31
N GLY A 751 -25.61 -5.08 48.09
CA GLY A 751 -25.27 -3.69 48.32
C GLY A 751 -25.54 -2.81 47.10
N ILE A 752 -24.52 -2.04 46.69
CA ILE A 752 -24.57 -1.18 45.51
C ILE A 752 -24.31 -2.02 44.25
N GLY A 753 -25.06 -1.79 43.18
CA GLY A 753 -24.78 -2.42 41.88
C GLY A 753 -23.45 -1.94 41.29
N ILE A 754 -23.38 -0.65 40.98
CA ILE A 754 -22.20 -0.01 40.40
C ILE A 754 -21.76 1.17 41.26
N GLN A 755 -20.50 1.16 41.69
CA GLN A 755 -19.89 2.23 42.48
C GLN A 755 -18.84 2.96 41.65
N VAL A 756 -18.95 4.29 41.56
CA VAL A 756 -18.06 5.15 40.78
C VAL A 756 -17.25 6.02 41.74
N THR A 757 -15.92 5.92 41.64
CA THR A 757 -14.98 6.78 42.36
C THR A 757 -13.98 7.47 41.45
N GLY A 758 -13.82 6.98 40.20
CA GLY A 758 -12.95 7.59 39.20
C GLY A 758 -13.57 8.83 38.55
N ARG A 759 -12.78 9.90 38.43
CA ARG A 759 -13.17 11.11 37.66
C ARG A 759 -13.28 10.83 36.17
N GLY A 760 -14.07 11.61 35.44
CA GLY A 760 -14.20 11.49 33.98
C GLY A 760 -14.85 10.19 33.50
N THR A 761 -15.40 9.39 34.42
CA THR A 761 -15.99 8.08 34.16
C THR A 761 -17.25 8.20 33.30
N GLU A 762 -17.41 7.28 32.34
CA GLU A 762 -18.61 7.23 31.49
C GLU A 762 -19.35 5.90 31.62
N LEU A 763 -20.66 6.00 31.83
CA LEU A 763 -21.59 4.89 31.84
C LEU A 763 -22.55 5.09 30.66
N LYS A 764 -22.51 4.17 29.70
CA LYS A 764 -23.35 4.20 28.50
C LYS A 764 -24.14 2.89 28.41
N THR A 765 -25.44 2.96 28.11
CA THR A 765 -26.26 1.75 27.94
C THR A 765 -26.17 0.75 29.11
N VAL A 766 -26.09 1.27 30.34
CA VAL A 766 -25.99 0.46 31.55
C VAL A 766 -27.39 0.14 32.09
N ASN A 767 -27.58 -1.09 32.57
CA ASN A 767 -28.80 -1.53 33.25
C ASN A 767 -28.48 -1.90 34.71
N ALA A 768 -28.78 -1.01 35.66
CA ALA A 768 -28.67 -1.26 37.10
C ALA A 768 -30.06 -1.60 37.66
N TYR A 769 -30.27 -2.85 38.07
CA TYR A 769 -31.59 -3.40 38.33
C TYR A 769 -31.65 -4.29 39.58
N ARG A 770 -32.60 -4.05 40.50
CA ARG A 770 -32.79 -4.90 41.70
C ARG A 770 -31.56 -5.04 42.60
N ASN A 771 -30.73 -4.00 42.68
CA ASN A 771 -29.65 -3.94 43.67
C ASN A 771 -30.21 -3.48 45.02
N GLY A 772 -29.80 -4.12 46.11
CA GLY A 772 -30.45 -3.98 47.41
C GLY A 772 -30.26 -2.61 48.06
N GLN A 773 -29.07 -2.02 47.99
CA GLN A 773 -28.79 -0.70 48.56
C GLN A 773 -28.99 0.44 47.55
N ALA A 774 -28.27 0.39 46.43
CA ALA A 774 -28.42 1.37 45.36
C ALA A 774 -28.11 0.78 43.98
N GLY A 775 -28.70 1.36 42.93
CA GLY A 775 -28.35 1.01 41.56
C GLY A 775 -26.95 1.47 41.20
N ILE A 776 -26.74 2.79 41.26
CA ILE A 776 -25.45 3.43 40.96
C ILE A 776 -25.13 4.43 42.07
N THR A 777 -23.90 4.42 42.54
CA THR A 777 -23.38 5.48 43.43
C THR A 777 -22.18 6.17 42.81
N VAL A 778 -22.04 7.46 43.04
CA VAL A 778 -20.89 8.26 42.64
C VAL A 778 -20.38 8.98 43.88
N SER A 779 -19.12 8.74 44.24
CA SER A 779 -18.48 9.39 45.37
C SER A 779 -17.16 9.99 44.95
N THR A 780 -16.88 11.23 45.37
CA THR A 780 -15.63 11.99 45.09
C THR A 780 -15.32 12.26 43.61
N ALA A 781 -15.96 11.56 42.67
CA ALA A 781 -15.71 11.67 41.24
C ALA A 781 -16.37 12.90 40.62
N LYS A 782 -15.59 13.64 39.82
CA LYS A 782 -16.06 14.75 38.98
C LYS A 782 -16.18 14.32 37.51
N ASN A 783 -16.94 15.06 36.71
CA ASN A 783 -17.11 14.85 35.27
C ASN A 783 -17.66 13.45 34.91
N VAL A 784 -18.51 12.87 35.75
CA VAL A 784 -19.14 11.57 35.48
C VAL A 784 -20.31 11.77 34.52
N LYS A 785 -20.40 10.94 33.48
CA LYS A 785 -21.52 10.96 32.53
C LYS A 785 -22.27 9.63 32.55
N ILE A 786 -23.60 9.68 32.65
CA ILE A 786 -24.49 8.53 32.56
C ILE A 786 -25.45 8.78 31.40
N THR A 787 -25.39 7.92 30.38
CA THR A 787 -26.12 8.15 29.12
C THR A 787 -26.86 6.89 28.69
N LYS A 788 -28.06 7.07 28.11
CA LYS A 788 -28.84 5.98 27.47
C LYS A 788 -29.03 4.75 28.38
N SER A 789 -29.17 4.93 29.69
CA SER A 789 -29.11 3.86 30.70
C SER A 789 -30.47 3.63 31.39
N SER A 790 -30.59 2.54 32.14
CA SER A 790 -31.76 2.18 32.95
C SER A 790 -31.34 1.87 34.39
N ILE A 791 -31.92 2.59 35.35
CA ILE A 791 -31.64 2.46 36.79
C ILE A 791 -32.98 2.26 37.50
N THR A 792 -33.39 1.00 37.64
CA THR A 792 -34.76 0.66 38.05
C THR A 792 -34.83 -0.40 39.13
N ALA A 793 -35.88 -0.35 39.96
CA ALA A 793 -36.13 -1.35 41.00
C ALA A 793 -34.98 -1.56 41.99
N ASN A 794 -34.15 -0.54 42.28
CA ASN A 794 -33.06 -0.63 43.25
C ASN A 794 -33.49 -0.10 44.64
N GLY A 795 -32.71 -0.39 45.67
CA GLY A 795 -32.92 0.16 47.01
C GLY A 795 -33.98 -0.58 47.84
N TRP A 796 -34.34 -1.82 47.47
CA TRP A 796 -35.36 -2.63 48.15
C TRP A 796 -34.78 -3.63 49.16
N GLY A 797 -33.47 -3.59 49.43
CA GLY A 797 -32.77 -4.50 50.35
C GLY A 797 -32.96 -4.21 51.84
N GLY A 798 -33.85 -3.27 52.21
CA GLY A 798 -34.12 -2.92 53.60
C GLY A 798 -33.14 -1.91 54.24
N PHE A 799 -32.30 -1.26 53.44
CA PHE A 799 -31.42 -0.19 53.90
C PHE A 799 -32.19 1.09 54.23
N LYS A 800 -31.72 1.84 55.23
CA LYS A 800 -32.24 3.18 55.50
C LYS A 800 -31.94 4.12 54.30
N PRO A 801 -32.88 5.01 53.96
CA PRO A 801 -32.59 6.26 53.29
C PRO A 801 -31.28 6.92 53.76
N GLY A 802 -30.33 7.17 52.86
CA GLY A 802 -29.06 7.81 53.20
C GLY A 802 -28.26 8.24 51.97
N THR A 803 -27.04 8.73 52.18
CA THR A 803 -26.15 9.28 51.13
C THR A 803 -25.79 8.30 50.02
N TYR A 804 -25.88 6.99 50.29
CA TYR A 804 -25.48 5.91 49.39
C TYR A 804 -26.61 4.92 49.06
N SER A 805 -27.88 5.32 49.18
CA SER A 805 -29.04 4.48 48.82
C SER A 805 -29.90 5.10 47.71
N GLY A 806 -30.69 4.29 47.00
CA GLY A 806 -31.64 4.74 45.97
C GLY A 806 -31.35 4.21 44.56
N GLY A 807 -31.90 4.87 43.55
CA GLY A 807 -31.56 4.58 42.15
C GLY A 807 -30.14 5.02 41.84
N LEU A 808 -29.94 6.33 41.80
CA LEU A 808 -28.66 7.01 41.59
C LEU A 808 -28.33 7.91 42.78
N ALA A 809 -27.21 7.67 43.45
CA ALA A 809 -26.76 8.48 44.59
C ALA A 809 -25.42 9.18 44.31
N ALA A 810 -25.31 10.48 44.59
CA ALA A 810 -24.09 11.27 44.48
C ALA A 810 -23.64 11.79 45.85
N ALA A 811 -22.37 11.60 46.19
CA ALA A 811 -21.83 11.89 47.51
C ALA A 811 -20.47 12.60 47.43
N LYS A 812 -20.08 13.29 48.51
CA LYS A 812 -18.73 13.84 48.73
C LYS A 812 -18.26 14.72 47.55
N LYS A 813 -19.01 15.78 47.24
CA LYS A 813 -18.70 16.73 46.14
C LYS A 813 -18.60 16.12 44.74
N ALA A 814 -19.26 14.98 44.51
CA ALA A 814 -19.34 14.38 43.18
C ALA A 814 -20.08 15.28 42.16
N ALA A 815 -19.72 15.18 40.89
CA ALA A 815 -20.37 15.91 39.80
C ALA A 815 -20.80 14.96 38.68
N VAL A 816 -22.11 14.85 38.46
CA VAL A 816 -22.73 13.85 37.57
C VAL A 816 -23.63 14.54 36.54
N LYS A 817 -23.47 14.17 35.26
CA LYS A 817 -24.37 14.52 34.17
C LYS A 817 -25.12 13.29 33.70
N VAL A 818 -26.44 13.40 33.57
CA VAL A 818 -27.32 12.30 33.18
C VAL A 818 -28.12 12.71 31.96
N SER A 819 -28.14 11.91 30.89
CA SER A 819 -28.97 12.16 29.70
C SER A 819 -29.57 10.89 29.12
N GLY A 820 -30.78 10.97 28.55
CA GLY A 820 -31.49 9.83 27.95
C GLY A 820 -31.58 8.60 28.86
N THR A 821 -31.65 8.79 30.18
CA THR A 821 -31.55 7.70 31.19
C THR A 821 -32.84 7.58 31.99
N LYS A 822 -33.38 6.35 32.06
CA LYS A 822 -34.57 6.01 32.83
C LYS A 822 -34.19 5.72 34.28
N ILE A 823 -34.77 6.44 35.23
CA ILE A 823 -34.57 6.24 36.67
C ILE A 823 -35.94 6.17 37.33
N SER A 824 -36.37 4.96 37.74
CA SER A 824 -37.76 4.75 38.22
C SER A 824 -37.90 3.54 39.13
N LYS A 825 -38.97 3.51 39.95
CA LYS A 825 -39.36 2.37 40.81
C LYS A 825 -38.29 2.00 41.86
N ASN A 826 -37.52 2.96 42.37
CA ASN A 826 -36.46 2.71 43.35
C ASN A 826 -36.95 2.93 44.80
N GLY A 827 -36.78 1.94 45.67
CA GLY A 827 -37.43 1.84 47.00
C GLY A 827 -36.89 2.77 48.10
N THR A 828 -35.74 3.40 47.88
CA THR A 828 -35.18 4.44 48.76
C THR A 828 -35.08 5.81 48.05
N GLY A 829 -35.80 5.97 46.93
CA GLY A 829 -35.81 7.19 46.11
C GLY A 829 -35.03 7.03 44.80
N ASN A 830 -35.44 7.77 43.77
CA ASN A 830 -34.82 7.69 42.44
C ASN A 830 -33.43 8.33 42.40
N ILE A 831 -33.30 9.54 42.95
CA ILE A 831 -32.04 10.31 42.97
C ILE A 831 -31.77 10.75 44.41
N ARG A 832 -30.51 10.64 44.85
CA ARG A 832 -30.04 11.21 46.12
C ARG A 832 -28.73 11.98 45.94
N ARG A 833 -28.56 13.05 46.70
CA ARG A 833 -27.35 13.87 46.72
C ARG A 833 -26.98 14.27 48.14
N SER A 834 -25.70 14.17 48.51
CA SER A 834 -25.18 14.80 49.73
C SER A 834 -24.94 16.29 49.51
N SER A 835 -24.76 17.05 50.60
CA SER A 835 -24.26 18.41 50.54
C SER A 835 -22.98 18.51 49.68
N GLY A 836 -22.91 19.53 48.83
CA GLY A 836 -21.81 19.80 47.89
C GLY A 836 -21.76 18.93 46.62
N ALA A 837 -22.61 17.89 46.47
CA ALA A 837 -22.67 17.09 45.24
C ALA A 837 -23.61 17.72 44.19
N SER A 838 -23.20 17.70 42.92
CA SER A 838 -24.01 18.21 41.79
C SER A 838 -24.48 17.09 40.87
N MET A 839 -25.74 17.18 40.46
CA MET A 839 -26.34 16.28 39.48
C MET A 839 -27.19 17.08 38.50
N LYS A 840 -26.81 17.06 37.22
CA LYS A 840 -27.55 17.71 36.13
C LYS A 840 -28.18 16.66 35.24
N ARG A 841 -29.51 16.72 35.07
CA ARG A 841 -30.27 15.82 34.20
C ARG A 841 -30.71 16.59 32.96
N TYR A 842 -30.39 16.03 31.81
CA TYR A 842 -30.78 16.53 30.49
C TYR A 842 -31.85 15.59 29.95
N LYS A 843 -32.85 16.16 29.26
CA LYS A 843 -33.91 15.37 28.61
C LYS A 843 -33.30 14.41 27.60
#